data_AF-A0A2S5A7W2-F1
#
_entry.id   AF-A0A2S5A7W2-F1
#
_cell.length_a   1.000
_cell.length_b   1.000
_cell.length_c   1.000
_cell.angle_alpha   90.00
_cell.angle_beta   90.00
_cell.angle_gamma   90.00
#
_symmetry.space_group_name_H-M   'P 1'
#
loop_
_entity.id
_entity.type
_entity.pdbx_description
1 polymer ?
#
loop_
_entity_poly.entity_id
_entity_poly.type
_entity_poly.pdbx_seq_one_letter_code
_entity_poly.pdbx_strand_id
1 'polypeptide(L)'
;MKHIIFLYLLFSTVVFSQNYNYAIEEPRKQALPVLPVVNNQLEEIDYFKAYLLPIAQKGTLQAALDKYGSVRLEKGDYSGVNIVMRSNQRLYGHPTLTPVSNITIAAGSSNVYLQDLFPSGKDVIFQAGGVISNCTLKTIKWANIKATNAMLENNLFINVMSTINFDCSTSGYFRNNKFIKHQVHGVSNMLVMKGNNTTPSFGNVHLHSNFLTPAGDATDIQNLQSITFVGLDSEAWNFSGAGKKPMLSMQNMGNVKITDFGGGNGYSTVQTPTFNIDANNLFFFNKYIKGEGTSGSPTVAAKTNVLYYKGADDDYMRGSGTVTGFDLKSHFAGTNDKNITLNGIIQTSTISNSTLANAILGTQYTPFSRTTWETLPDPSGANWATNRVGKTDSTSYIQNLINTKGIAELPEGVFYISSTLSMIVDGTKGIIGAGTGKTVIIGLTDDFPLITLAESASGDNNFVLSNLTLQGGSAGLYAPDEMDMIAFTNLKYVVFRNQKYGIHLYRIFGLDNCFFDSVSFVNCTVGFFQDPHPTYTFADAGYVDKVVFYNGQYLNCGTAVSMKATRADNLNAWINCKFDANTLAFDISGNNFPIAANCDFTNHKGANIIRDSPLALYNCNFYNNATTDAIIRAQGSFMEGCNLLDNIPVFSSTVHYLMSNYILNSTIKGNVTRTYGISQGVFVNSNLVANPTLNKLLVNVKDNVPTVLINATPNPYPQLLVTQ
;
A
#
# COMPACT_ATOMS: atom_id res chain seq x y z
N MET A 1 -78.50 3.12 -37.37
CA MET A 1 -77.33 3.33 -38.25
C MET A 1 -76.78 4.73 -38.01
N LYS A 2 -75.54 4.79 -37.47
CA LYS A 2 -74.45 5.78 -37.69
C LYS A 2 -74.83 7.27 -37.59
N HIS A 3 -74.59 7.91 -36.45
CA HIS A 3 -73.34 8.60 -36.03
C HIS A 3 -73.29 10.07 -36.45
N ILE A 4 -73.01 10.95 -35.48
CA ILE A 4 -72.10 12.13 -35.49
C ILE A 4 -72.45 12.94 -34.21
N ILE A 5 -71.68 12.79 -33.14
CA ILE A 5 -70.63 13.73 -32.70
C ILE A 5 -71.17 15.15 -32.54
N PHE A 6 -71.48 15.54 -31.31
CA PHE A 6 -71.20 16.85 -30.72
C PHE A 6 -71.75 16.85 -29.28
N LEU A 7 -70.89 17.23 -28.33
CA LEU A 7 -71.14 17.75 -26.97
C LEU A 7 -70.31 17.05 -25.89
N TYR A 8 -69.05 17.49 -25.81
CA TYR A 8 -68.50 17.91 -24.53
C TYR A 8 -69.45 18.96 -23.90
N LEU A 9 -69.89 18.74 -22.66
CA LEU A 9 -69.83 19.69 -21.53
C LEU A 9 -70.93 19.41 -20.49
N LEU A 10 -70.49 19.38 -19.23
CA LEU A 10 -71.25 19.56 -17.98
C LEU A 10 -71.94 18.32 -17.39
N PHE A 11 -71.19 17.54 -16.60
CA PHE A 11 -71.70 17.00 -15.34
C PHE A 11 -70.61 17.07 -14.26
N SER A 12 -70.73 18.08 -13.40
CA SER A 12 -70.09 18.12 -12.09
C SER A 12 -70.87 17.19 -11.16
N THR A 13 -70.22 16.14 -10.65
CA THR A 13 -70.69 15.42 -9.46
C THR A 13 -69.59 15.48 -8.41
N VAL A 14 -69.97 16.05 -7.27
CA VAL A 14 -69.15 16.21 -6.07
C VAL A 14 -69.02 14.84 -5.41
N VAL A 15 -67.81 14.28 -5.41
CA VAL A 15 -67.46 13.11 -4.60
C VAL A 15 -66.82 13.63 -3.32
N PHE A 16 -67.51 13.45 -2.19
CA PHE A 16 -66.94 13.64 -0.87
C PHE A 16 -65.90 12.54 -0.61
N SER A 17 -64.60 12.85 -0.74
CA SER A 17 -63.55 11.98 -0.22
C SER A 17 -63.43 12.16 1.28
N GLN A 18 -63.76 11.12 2.05
CA GLN A 18 -63.34 11.03 3.44
C GLN A 18 -61.81 10.92 3.46
N ASN A 19 -61.15 11.96 3.97
CA ASN A 19 -59.72 11.93 4.26
C ASN A 19 -59.47 11.00 5.45
N TYR A 20 -59.13 9.74 5.17
CA TYR A 20 -58.39 8.92 6.12
C TYR A 20 -56.97 9.48 6.19
N ASN A 21 -56.74 10.40 7.12
CA ASN A 21 -55.40 10.73 7.57
C ASN A 21 -54.83 9.50 8.29
N TYR A 22 -54.18 8.61 7.54
CA TYR A 22 -53.15 7.79 8.15
C TYR A 22 -52.04 8.76 8.57
N ALA A 23 -51.97 9.04 9.87
CA ALA A 23 -50.76 9.57 10.46
C ALA A 23 -49.66 8.54 10.18
N ILE A 24 -48.85 8.80 9.16
CA ILE A 24 -47.53 8.19 9.04
C ILE A 24 -46.81 8.71 10.29
N GLU A 25 -46.73 7.88 11.33
CA GLU A 25 -45.79 8.15 12.42
C GLU A 25 -44.42 8.26 11.76
N GLU A 26 -43.91 9.49 11.64
CA GLU A 26 -42.50 9.68 11.32
C GLU A 26 -41.70 8.85 12.35
N PRO A 27 -40.76 7.98 11.91
CA PRO A 27 -39.93 7.25 12.85
C PRO A 27 -39.29 8.26 13.79
N ARG A 28 -39.53 8.08 15.11
CA ARG A 28 -39.00 8.97 16.15
C ARG A 28 -37.53 9.23 15.87
N LYS A 29 -37.16 10.50 15.64
CA LYS A 29 -35.76 10.92 15.58
C LYS A 29 -35.07 10.39 16.84
N GLN A 30 -34.16 9.44 16.68
CA GLN A 30 -33.36 8.95 17.80
C GLN A 30 -32.56 10.14 18.32
N ALA A 31 -32.76 10.51 19.59
CA ALA A 31 -31.95 11.52 20.24
C ALA A 31 -30.53 10.96 20.40
N LEU A 32 -29.61 11.39 19.53
CA LEU A 32 -28.22 10.96 19.57
C LEU A 32 -27.51 11.69 20.73
N PRO A 33 -26.67 11.00 21.52
CA PRO A 33 -25.81 11.65 22.50
C PRO A 33 -24.89 12.67 21.80
N VAL A 34 -24.75 13.85 22.40
CA VAL A 34 -23.83 14.90 21.92
C VAL A 34 -22.40 14.47 22.22
N LEU A 35 -21.55 14.49 21.19
CA LEU A 35 -20.12 14.22 21.32
C LEU A 35 -19.40 15.39 22.00
N PRO A 36 -18.32 15.15 22.76
CA PRO A 36 -17.34 16.19 23.06
C PRO A 36 -16.81 16.79 21.75
N VAL A 37 -16.33 18.04 21.77
CA VAL A 37 -15.74 18.66 20.57
C VAL A 37 -14.42 17.96 20.24
N VAL A 38 -14.51 16.89 19.45
CA VAL A 38 -13.38 16.16 18.87
C VAL A 38 -13.35 16.42 17.37
N ASN A 39 -12.16 16.71 16.85
CA ASN A 39 -11.94 16.93 15.43
C ASN A 39 -11.75 15.59 14.71
N ASN A 40 -12.12 15.54 13.44
CA ASN A 40 -11.72 14.46 12.54
C ASN A 40 -10.22 14.56 12.21
N GLN A 41 -9.68 13.53 11.55
CA GLN A 41 -8.34 13.61 10.97
C GLN A 41 -8.28 14.66 9.85
N LEU A 42 -7.09 15.20 9.54
CA LEU A 42 -6.92 16.37 8.67
C LEU A 42 -7.50 16.17 7.26
N GLU A 43 -7.23 15.02 6.62
CA GLU A 43 -7.79 14.72 5.30
C GLU A 43 -9.32 14.59 5.32
N GLU A 44 -9.91 14.07 6.41
CA GLU A 44 -11.37 14.03 6.59
C GLU A 44 -11.95 15.44 6.75
N ILE A 45 -11.27 16.32 7.51
CA ILE A 45 -11.68 17.72 7.65
C ILE A 45 -11.74 18.39 6.28
N ASP A 46 -10.72 18.19 5.44
CA ASP A 46 -10.68 18.74 4.09
C ASP A 46 -11.77 18.16 3.19
N TYR A 47 -12.00 16.84 3.27
CA TYR A 47 -13.08 16.16 2.54
C TYR A 47 -14.45 16.74 2.93
N PHE A 48 -14.81 16.78 4.21
CA PHE A 48 -16.13 17.22 4.64
C PHE A 48 -16.35 18.74 4.48
N LYS A 49 -15.29 19.55 4.41
CA LYS A 49 -15.35 20.98 4.05
C LYS A 49 -15.62 21.22 2.56
N ALA A 50 -15.34 20.25 1.68
CA ALA A 50 -15.57 20.39 0.25
C ALA A 50 -17.06 20.56 -0.06
N TYR A 51 -17.37 21.33 -1.10
CA TYR A 51 -18.75 21.53 -1.56
C TYR A 51 -19.34 20.21 -2.03
N LEU A 52 -20.42 19.74 -1.39
CA LEU A 52 -21.16 18.57 -1.84
C LEU A 52 -21.95 18.94 -3.10
N LEU A 53 -21.61 18.33 -4.23
CA LEU A 53 -22.36 18.45 -5.47
C LEU A 53 -23.37 17.29 -5.56
N PRO A 54 -24.68 17.55 -5.52
CA PRO A 54 -25.69 16.50 -5.67
C PRO A 54 -25.68 15.87 -7.07
N ILE A 55 -26.06 14.60 -7.18
CA ILE A 55 -26.09 13.86 -8.46
C ILE A 55 -27.02 14.52 -9.48
N ALA A 56 -28.12 15.11 -9.02
CA ALA A 56 -29.06 15.85 -9.86
C ALA A 56 -28.42 17.06 -10.57
N GLN A 57 -27.28 17.54 -10.07
CA GLN A 57 -26.52 18.66 -10.63
C GLN A 57 -25.25 18.20 -11.35
N LYS A 58 -25.10 16.92 -11.71
CA LYS A 58 -23.84 16.43 -12.32
C LYS A 58 -23.39 17.21 -13.56
N GLY A 59 -24.32 17.76 -14.35
CA GLY A 59 -24.02 18.59 -15.51
C GLY A 59 -23.27 19.89 -15.20
N THR A 60 -23.24 20.32 -13.93
CA THR A 60 -22.57 21.54 -13.47
C THR A 60 -21.24 21.26 -12.79
N LEU A 61 -20.72 20.02 -12.84
CA LEU A 61 -19.49 19.63 -12.14
C LEU A 61 -18.30 20.57 -12.39
N GLN A 62 -18.02 20.90 -13.66
CA GLN A 62 -16.94 21.84 -13.97
C GLN A 62 -17.19 23.23 -13.37
N ALA A 63 -18.41 23.75 -13.47
CA ALA A 63 -18.77 25.05 -12.91
C ALA A 63 -18.66 25.06 -11.37
N ALA A 64 -18.96 23.93 -10.71
CA ALA A 64 -18.77 23.78 -9.27
C ALA A 64 -17.28 23.80 -8.89
N LEU A 65 -16.42 23.10 -9.63
CA LEU A 65 -14.97 23.13 -9.43
C LEU A 65 -14.40 24.54 -9.62
N ASP A 66 -14.86 25.25 -10.66
CA ASP A 66 -14.40 26.61 -10.95
C ASP A 66 -14.86 27.61 -9.89
N LYS A 67 -16.05 27.40 -9.30
CA LYS A 67 -16.61 28.27 -8.26
C LYS A 67 -16.03 28.00 -6.87
N TYR A 68 -15.94 26.75 -6.46
CA TYR A 68 -15.65 26.37 -5.07
C TYR A 68 -14.21 25.89 -4.86
N GLY A 69 -13.48 25.54 -5.92
CA GLY A 69 -12.14 24.97 -5.86
C GLY A 69 -12.10 23.53 -5.33
N SER A 70 -12.88 23.20 -4.30
CA SER A 70 -12.95 21.87 -3.68
C SER A 70 -14.38 21.33 -3.72
N VAL A 71 -14.57 20.19 -4.41
CA VAL A 71 -15.88 19.55 -4.62
C VAL A 71 -15.82 18.10 -4.18
N ARG A 72 -16.82 17.66 -3.42
CA ARG A 72 -17.09 16.23 -3.16
C ARG A 72 -18.40 15.80 -3.81
N LEU A 73 -18.43 14.58 -4.32
CA LEU A 73 -19.57 14.04 -5.07
C LEU A 73 -20.48 13.21 -4.17
N GLU A 74 -21.79 13.36 -4.36
CA GLU A 74 -22.78 12.42 -3.85
C GLU A 74 -22.60 11.05 -4.52
N LYS A 75 -23.11 9.97 -3.91
CA LYS A 75 -23.12 8.65 -4.55
C LYS A 75 -23.90 8.71 -5.88
N GLY A 76 -23.26 8.31 -6.99
CA GLY A 76 -23.88 8.26 -8.30
C GLY A 76 -22.88 8.29 -9.45
N ASP A 77 -23.38 8.31 -10.68
CA ASP A 77 -22.58 8.35 -11.92
C ASP A 77 -22.50 9.77 -12.49
N TYR A 78 -21.29 10.35 -12.44
CA TYR A 78 -20.97 11.69 -12.93
C TYR A 78 -20.34 11.68 -14.33
N SER A 79 -20.42 10.57 -15.06
CA SER A 79 -20.06 10.51 -16.47
C SER A 79 -21.00 11.39 -17.34
N GLY A 80 -20.46 11.82 -18.48
CA GLY A 80 -21.10 12.68 -19.47
C GLY A 80 -20.45 14.06 -19.64
N VAL A 81 -19.69 14.54 -18.66
CA VAL A 81 -19.00 15.85 -18.72
C VAL A 81 -17.50 15.64 -18.46
N ASN A 82 -16.66 15.98 -19.44
CA ASN A 82 -15.21 15.96 -19.24
C ASN A 82 -14.79 17.02 -18.21
N ILE A 83 -13.81 16.67 -17.39
CA ILE A 83 -13.36 17.49 -16.26
C ILE A 83 -12.00 18.07 -16.60
N VAL A 84 -11.81 19.37 -16.37
CA VAL A 84 -10.51 20.05 -16.47
C VAL A 84 -10.12 20.57 -15.09
N MET A 85 -9.08 19.98 -14.51
CA MET A 85 -8.51 20.36 -13.24
C MET A 85 -7.44 21.43 -13.44
N ARG A 86 -7.49 22.47 -12.60
CA ARG A 86 -6.55 23.59 -12.54
C ARG A 86 -5.93 23.69 -11.15
N SER A 87 -4.93 24.56 -10.99
CA SER A 87 -4.20 24.68 -9.73
C SER A 87 -5.11 24.84 -8.51
N ASN A 88 -4.76 24.11 -7.44
CA ASN A 88 -5.46 24.07 -6.16
C ASN A 88 -6.90 23.54 -6.21
N GLN A 89 -7.35 22.96 -7.33
CA GLN A 89 -8.65 22.31 -7.39
C GLN A 89 -8.60 20.89 -6.80
N ARG A 90 -9.67 20.51 -6.10
CA ARG A 90 -9.84 19.20 -5.46
C ARG A 90 -11.17 18.58 -5.88
N LEU A 91 -11.12 17.32 -6.29
CA LEU A 91 -12.30 16.52 -6.63
C LEU A 91 -12.26 15.21 -5.85
N TYR A 92 -13.25 15.05 -4.97
CA TYR A 92 -13.44 13.85 -4.17
C TYR A 92 -14.67 13.09 -4.66
N GLY A 93 -14.52 11.83 -5.02
CA GLY A 93 -15.62 10.92 -5.23
C GLY A 93 -16.28 10.48 -3.92
N HIS A 94 -17.34 9.70 -4.06
CA HIS A 94 -17.97 8.97 -2.98
C HIS A 94 -17.07 7.77 -2.58
N PRO A 95 -17.03 7.34 -1.29
CA PRO A 95 -16.18 6.22 -0.85
C PRO A 95 -16.42 4.87 -1.58
N THR A 96 -17.54 4.71 -2.28
CA THR A 96 -17.81 3.56 -3.17
C THR A 96 -17.11 3.64 -4.52
N LEU A 97 -16.28 4.66 -4.75
CA LEU A 97 -15.76 5.10 -6.05
C LEU A 97 -16.84 5.69 -6.95
N THR A 98 -16.55 6.86 -7.53
CA THR A 98 -17.51 7.57 -8.40
C THR A 98 -17.13 7.43 -9.87
N PRO A 99 -18.01 6.85 -10.72
CA PRO A 99 -17.85 6.89 -12.17
C PRO A 99 -17.79 8.33 -12.69
N VAL A 100 -16.80 8.62 -13.53
CA VAL A 100 -16.57 9.95 -14.13
C VAL A 100 -16.09 9.82 -15.59
N SER A 101 -16.22 10.91 -16.35
CA SER A 101 -15.66 11.03 -17.70
C SER A 101 -14.13 11.23 -17.68
N ASN A 102 -13.55 11.52 -18.85
CA ASN A 102 -12.14 11.89 -18.95
C ASN A 102 -11.82 13.09 -18.05
N ILE A 103 -10.64 13.05 -17.44
CA ILE A 103 -10.10 14.13 -16.62
C ILE A 103 -8.83 14.64 -17.28
N THR A 104 -8.71 15.95 -17.45
CA THR A 104 -7.49 16.61 -17.90
C THR A 104 -6.95 17.48 -16.78
N ILE A 105 -5.71 17.26 -16.38
CA ILE A 105 -4.96 18.19 -15.52
C ILE A 105 -4.29 19.19 -16.45
N ALA A 106 -4.73 20.45 -16.38
CA ALA A 106 -4.30 21.49 -17.30
C ALA A 106 -2.80 21.77 -17.15
N ALA A 107 -2.15 22.09 -18.27
CA ALA A 107 -0.74 22.44 -18.30
C ALA A 107 -0.41 23.58 -17.32
N GLY A 108 0.69 23.46 -16.57
CA GLY A 108 1.09 24.46 -15.57
C GLY A 108 0.35 24.37 -14.22
N SER A 109 -0.54 23.38 -14.04
CA SER A 109 -1.30 23.24 -12.80
C SER A 109 -0.44 22.72 -11.63
N SER A 110 -0.72 23.21 -10.42
CA SER A 110 -0.11 22.68 -9.21
C SER A 110 -1.12 22.40 -8.10
N ASN A 111 -0.80 21.47 -7.19
CA ASN A 111 -1.66 21.12 -6.04
C ASN A 111 -3.08 20.66 -6.43
N VAL A 112 -3.24 19.98 -7.57
CA VAL A 112 -4.50 19.31 -7.91
C VAL A 112 -4.66 18.07 -7.03
N TYR A 113 -5.86 17.83 -6.53
CA TYR A 113 -6.17 16.63 -5.75
C TYR A 113 -7.35 15.86 -6.38
N LEU A 114 -7.15 14.59 -6.70
CA LEU A 114 -8.18 13.69 -7.22
C LEU A 114 -8.26 12.46 -6.31
N GLN A 115 -9.46 12.12 -5.83
CA GLN A 115 -9.62 10.96 -4.97
C GLN A 115 -10.92 10.19 -5.16
N ASP A 116 -10.86 8.86 -5.03
CA ASP A 116 -12.01 7.93 -5.04
C ASP A 116 -12.81 8.02 -6.37
N LEU A 117 -12.10 8.07 -7.49
CA LEU A 117 -12.67 8.22 -8.83
C LEU A 117 -12.50 6.96 -9.67
N PHE A 118 -13.47 6.71 -10.54
CA PHE A 118 -13.56 5.54 -11.39
C PHE A 118 -13.76 5.92 -12.87
N PRO A 119 -12.73 6.45 -13.56
CA PRO A 119 -12.78 6.74 -14.99
C PRO A 119 -12.59 5.47 -15.82
N SER A 120 -13.44 4.46 -15.61
CA SER A 120 -13.29 3.13 -16.22
C SER A 120 -13.25 3.19 -17.75
N GLY A 121 -12.15 2.73 -18.35
CA GLY A 121 -11.89 2.81 -19.78
C GLY A 121 -11.75 4.23 -20.34
N LYS A 122 -11.55 5.23 -19.47
CA LYS A 122 -11.38 6.65 -19.81
C LYS A 122 -9.94 7.11 -19.52
N ASP A 123 -9.62 8.30 -20.00
CA ASP A 123 -8.29 8.87 -19.85
C ASP A 123 -8.22 9.88 -18.69
N VAL A 124 -7.13 9.80 -17.94
CA VAL A 124 -6.67 10.87 -17.03
C VAL A 124 -5.40 11.47 -17.63
N ILE A 125 -5.49 12.67 -18.17
CA ILE A 125 -4.47 13.28 -19.03
C ILE A 125 -3.73 14.38 -18.29
N PHE A 126 -2.41 14.27 -18.23
CA PHE A 126 -1.52 15.39 -17.90
C PHE A 126 -1.22 16.17 -19.19
N GLN A 127 -1.77 17.38 -19.30
CA GLN A 127 -1.68 18.17 -20.53
C GLN A 127 -0.29 18.78 -20.70
N ALA A 128 0.29 18.67 -21.91
CA ALA A 128 1.54 19.32 -22.26
C ALA A 128 1.40 20.85 -22.37
N GLY A 129 2.48 21.58 -22.07
CA GLY A 129 2.56 23.04 -22.25
C GLY A 129 3.13 23.80 -21.04
N GLY A 130 3.20 23.19 -19.87
CA GLY A 130 3.70 23.79 -18.64
C GLY A 130 3.90 22.73 -17.55
N VAL A 131 4.74 23.01 -16.55
CA VAL A 131 5.07 22.06 -15.48
C VAL A 131 3.83 21.79 -14.62
N ILE A 132 3.44 20.51 -14.53
CA ILE A 132 2.40 20.03 -13.63
C ILE A 132 3.06 19.45 -12.38
N SER A 133 2.77 20.01 -11.22
CA SER A 133 3.51 19.67 -10.00
C SER A 133 2.69 19.54 -8.73
N ASN A 134 3.20 18.77 -7.77
CA ASN A 134 2.60 18.60 -6.45
C ASN A 134 1.13 18.13 -6.50
N CYS A 135 0.72 17.47 -7.58
CA CYS A 135 -0.63 16.93 -7.70
C CYS A 135 -0.71 15.56 -7.02
N THR A 136 -1.86 15.25 -6.43
CA THR A 136 -2.14 13.97 -5.79
C THR A 136 -3.31 13.27 -6.49
N LEU A 137 -3.08 12.04 -6.94
CA LEU A 137 -4.09 11.13 -7.45
C LEU A 137 -4.17 9.94 -6.49
N LYS A 138 -5.27 9.81 -5.74
CA LYS A 138 -5.42 8.81 -4.67
C LYS A 138 -6.65 7.94 -4.93
N THR A 139 -6.48 6.63 -5.10
CA THR A 139 -7.58 5.71 -5.43
C THR A 139 -8.24 6.07 -6.77
N ILE A 140 -7.49 5.88 -7.86
CA ILE A 140 -7.98 6.00 -9.25
C ILE A 140 -7.93 4.63 -9.89
N LYS A 141 -9.09 4.08 -10.28
CA LYS A 141 -9.20 2.70 -10.79
C LYS A 141 -9.68 2.64 -12.24
N TRP A 142 -9.12 1.70 -12.98
CA TRP A 142 -9.45 1.27 -14.35
C TRP A 142 -9.39 2.37 -15.41
N ALA A 143 -8.57 3.38 -15.19
CA ALA A 143 -8.31 4.45 -16.16
C ALA A 143 -7.05 4.17 -17.00
N ASN A 144 -6.83 5.00 -18.01
CA ASN A 144 -5.53 5.17 -18.64
C ASN A 144 -4.93 6.52 -18.23
N ILE A 145 -3.92 6.50 -17.36
CA ILE A 145 -3.23 7.71 -16.94
C ILE A 145 -2.16 8.02 -17.98
N LYS A 146 -2.26 9.17 -18.64
CA LYS A 146 -1.44 9.51 -19.82
C LYS A 146 -0.72 10.84 -19.65
N ALA A 147 0.51 10.87 -20.14
CA ALA A 147 1.28 12.09 -20.31
C ALA A 147 2.08 11.98 -21.61
N THR A 148 1.76 12.80 -22.62
CA THR A 148 2.52 12.84 -23.87
C THR A 148 3.22 14.19 -23.99
N ASN A 149 4.54 14.19 -24.02
CA ASN A 149 5.38 15.40 -24.07
C ASN A 149 5.09 16.42 -22.96
N ALA A 150 4.56 15.96 -21.83
CA ALA A 150 4.22 16.81 -20.69
C ALA A 150 5.43 16.96 -19.75
N MET A 151 5.34 17.91 -18.82
CA MET A 151 6.35 18.14 -17.78
C MET A 151 5.70 17.88 -16.43
N LEU A 152 6.10 16.81 -15.75
CA LEU A 152 5.54 16.39 -14.47
C LEU A 152 6.64 16.40 -13.40
N GLU A 153 6.42 17.08 -12.28
CA GLU A 153 7.38 17.07 -11.15
C GLU A 153 6.70 16.87 -9.80
N ASN A 154 7.28 16.02 -8.95
CA ASN A 154 6.86 15.89 -7.55
C ASN A 154 5.37 15.52 -7.36
N ASN A 155 4.78 14.77 -8.30
CA ASN A 155 3.40 14.30 -8.18
C ASN A 155 3.34 12.99 -7.38
N LEU A 156 2.21 12.78 -6.70
CA LEU A 156 1.95 11.65 -5.84
C LEU A 156 0.78 10.82 -6.37
N PHE A 157 1.03 9.54 -6.59
CA PHE A 157 0.05 8.56 -7.05
C PHE A 157 -0.11 7.52 -5.96
N ILE A 158 -1.30 7.38 -5.39
CA ILE A 158 -1.58 6.47 -4.27
C ILE A 158 -2.73 5.54 -4.67
N ASN A 159 -2.60 4.23 -4.46
CA ASN A 159 -3.62 3.23 -4.76
C ASN A 159 -4.17 3.37 -6.20
N VAL A 160 -3.26 3.45 -7.16
CA VAL A 160 -3.63 3.57 -8.58
C VAL A 160 -3.78 2.18 -9.15
N MET A 161 -5.02 1.82 -9.51
CA MET A 161 -5.33 0.55 -10.17
C MET A 161 -5.59 0.77 -11.67
N SER A 162 -4.62 1.36 -12.37
CA SER A 162 -4.77 1.92 -13.72
C SER A 162 -3.47 1.82 -14.51
N THR A 163 -3.56 1.78 -15.84
CA THR A 163 -2.35 1.85 -16.68
C THR A 163 -1.71 3.23 -16.54
N ILE A 164 -0.38 3.27 -16.57
CA ILE A 164 0.39 4.53 -16.58
C ILE A 164 1.19 4.56 -17.88
N ASN A 165 0.91 5.55 -18.72
CA ASN A 165 1.49 5.72 -20.04
C ASN A 165 2.11 7.11 -20.18
N PHE A 166 3.34 7.25 -19.73
CA PHE A 166 4.13 8.47 -19.84
C PHE A 166 5.10 8.34 -21.00
N ASP A 167 4.82 9.07 -22.08
CA ASP A 167 5.64 9.14 -23.27
C ASP A 167 6.14 10.57 -23.51
N CYS A 168 7.34 10.83 -23.01
CA CYS A 168 8.08 12.07 -23.18
C CYS A 168 9.31 11.84 -24.06
N SER A 169 9.25 10.91 -25.03
CA SER A 169 10.39 10.58 -25.88
C SER A 169 10.81 11.73 -26.81
N THR A 170 9.86 12.59 -27.18
CA THR A 170 10.12 13.74 -28.07
C THR A 170 10.49 14.99 -27.29
N SER A 171 9.73 15.31 -26.24
CA SER A 171 10.00 16.44 -25.33
C SER A 171 9.34 16.24 -23.97
N GLY A 172 9.55 17.16 -23.03
CA GLY A 172 9.01 17.04 -21.68
C GLY A 172 9.80 16.08 -20.79
N TYR A 173 9.26 15.78 -19.61
CA TYR A 173 9.89 14.91 -18.60
C TYR A 173 8.90 14.55 -17.50
N PHE A 174 9.25 13.53 -16.71
CA PHE A 174 8.59 13.20 -15.46
C PHE A 174 9.66 12.95 -14.39
N ARG A 175 9.67 13.79 -13.35
CA ARG A 175 10.71 13.80 -12.32
C ARG A 175 10.14 13.69 -10.93
N ASN A 176 10.83 12.96 -10.07
CA ASN A 176 10.56 12.93 -8.63
C ASN A 176 9.12 12.54 -8.26
N ASN A 177 8.43 11.81 -9.14
CA ASN A 177 7.08 11.34 -8.86
C ASN A 177 7.13 10.11 -7.96
N LYS A 178 6.16 10.00 -7.07
CA LYS A 178 6.04 8.92 -6.10
C LYS A 178 4.79 8.10 -6.41
N PHE A 179 4.97 6.80 -6.58
CA PHE A 179 3.88 5.84 -6.80
C PHE A 179 3.82 4.92 -5.59
N ILE A 180 2.69 4.91 -4.89
CA ILE A 180 2.43 4.11 -3.70
C ILE A 180 1.26 3.19 -4.04
N LYS A 181 1.49 1.87 -4.09
CA LYS A 181 0.52 0.88 -4.60
C LYS A 181 0.07 1.22 -6.03
N HIS A 182 0.91 0.85 -6.98
CA HIS A 182 0.54 0.81 -8.41
C HIS A 182 0.20 -0.61 -8.81
N GLN A 183 -1.07 -0.85 -9.14
CA GLN A 183 -1.58 -2.15 -9.54
C GLN A 183 -2.23 -2.09 -10.91
N VAL A 184 -2.05 -3.12 -11.73
CA VAL A 184 -2.75 -3.25 -13.01
C VAL A 184 -3.10 -4.72 -13.22
N HIS A 185 -4.25 -4.99 -13.82
CA HIS A 185 -4.75 -6.35 -14.05
C HIS A 185 -5.25 -6.54 -15.49
N GLY A 186 -4.81 -7.62 -16.15
CA GLY A 186 -5.45 -8.15 -17.37
C GLY A 186 -5.31 -7.32 -18.66
N VAL A 187 -4.52 -6.25 -18.65
CA VAL A 187 -4.35 -5.33 -19.81
C VAL A 187 -2.89 -5.19 -20.22
N SER A 188 -2.63 -4.61 -21.39
CA SER A 188 -1.26 -4.32 -21.85
C SER A 188 -1.21 -3.07 -22.74
N ASN A 189 -0.19 -2.22 -22.63
CA ASN A 189 0.89 -2.26 -21.63
C ASN A 189 0.41 -1.77 -20.26
N MET A 190 0.99 -2.27 -19.16
CA MET A 190 0.61 -1.86 -17.81
C MET A 190 1.37 -0.62 -17.34
N LEU A 191 2.67 -0.54 -17.67
CA LEU A 191 3.53 0.60 -17.35
C LEU A 191 4.41 1.00 -18.53
N VAL A 192 4.22 2.21 -19.05
CA VAL A 192 5.08 2.82 -20.08
C VAL A 192 5.68 4.11 -19.51
N MET A 193 7.01 4.19 -19.56
CA MET A 193 7.77 5.36 -19.11
C MET A 193 8.93 5.63 -20.09
N LYS A 194 8.72 6.57 -21.01
CA LYS A 194 9.68 6.91 -22.06
C LYS A 194 10.19 8.33 -21.85
N GLY A 195 11.46 8.46 -21.51
CA GLY A 195 12.15 9.75 -21.42
C GLY A 195 12.90 10.11 -22.69
N ASN A 196 13.72 11.15 -22.60
CA ASN A 196 14.61 11.62 -23.66
C ASN A 196 15.93 12.13 -23.04
N ASN A 197 16.96 12.32 -23.87
CA ASN A 197 18.28 12.76 -23.41
C ASN A 197 18.43 14.28 -23.26
N THR A 198 17.52 15.07 -23.84
CA THR A 198 17.57 16.55 -23.83
C THR A 198 17.06 17.13 -22.51
N THR A 199 15.91 16.63 -22.05
CA THR A 199 15.29 16.95 -20.76
C THR A 199 15.02 15.64 -20.02
N PRO A 200 16.03 15.07 -19.36
CA PRO A 200 15.95 13.73 -18.80
C PRO A 200 14.94 13.62 -17.67
N SER A 201 14.34 12.43 -17.56
CA SER A 201 13.45 12.01 -16.48
C SER A 201 14.24 11.22 -15.43
N PHE A 202 14.00 11.49 -14.14
CA PHE A 202 14.76 10.92 -13.02
C PHE A 202 13.98 10.95 -11.70
N GLY A 203 14.46 10.22 -10.71
CA GLY A 203 13.98 10.29 -9.32
C GLY A 203 12.57 9.74 -9.10
N ASN A 204 12.01 9.01 -10.08
CA ASN A 204 10.71 8.37 -9.92
C ASN A 204 10.86 7.11 -9.05
N VAL A 205 10.00 6.99 -8.04
CA VAL A 205 10.03 5.88 -7.08
C VAL A 205 8.67 5.19 -7.07
N HIS A 206 8.69 3.90 -7.36
CA HIS A 206 7.56 2.99 -7.22
C HIS A 206 7.73 2.19 -5.92
N LEU A 207 6.86 2.45 -4.96
CA LEU A 207 6.76 1.72 -3.71
C LEU A 207 5.48 0.88 -3.77
N HIS A 208 5.64 -0.43 -3.83
CA HIS A 208 4.60 -1.43 -4.08
C HIS A 208 4.02 -1.33 -5.50
N SER A 209 4.56 -2.15 -6.41
CA SER A 209 4.07 -2.37 -7.77
C SER A 209 3.64 -3.81 -7.96
N ASN A 210 2.46 -4.02 -8.55
CA ASN A 210 1.88 -5.33 -8.74
C ASN A 210 1.25 -5.46 -10.13
N PHE A 211 1.88 -6.23 -11.01
CA PHE A 211 1.45 -6.46 -12.39
C PHE A 211 0.79 -7.84 -12.53
N LEU A 212 -0.55 -7.87 -12.50
CA LEU A 212 -1.34 -9.10 -12.49
C LEU A 212 -1.77 -9.49 -13.89
N THR A 213 -1.36 -10.67 -14.34
CA THR A 213 -1.74 -11.28 -15.61
C THR A 213 -1.70 -10.35 -16.83
N PRO A 214 -0.59 -9.59 -17.08
CA PRO A 214 -0.49 -8.78 -18.28
C PRO A 214 -0.79 -9.61 -19.53
N ALA A 215 -1.81 -9.23 -20.31
CA ALA A 215 -2.24 -9.99 -21.49
C ALA A 215 -1.13 -10.15 -22.55
N GLY A 216 -0.24 -9.15 -22.63
CA GLY A 216 0.92 -9.05 -23.50
C GLY A 216 2.13 -8.41 -22.77
N ASP A 217 2.73 -7.38 -23.38
CA ASP A 217 3.88 -6.68 -22.79
C ASP A 217 3.50 -6.00 -21.46
N ALA A 218 4.19 -6.34 -20.38
CA ALA A 218 3.92 -5.75 -19.06
C ALA A 218 4.45 -4.31 -18.97
N THR A 219 5.72 -4.10 -19.33
CA THR A 219 6.38 -2.80 -19.19
C THR A 219 7.15 -2.37 -20.44
N ASP A 220 7.29 -1.06 -20.62
CA ASP A 220 8.14 -0.45 -21.65
C ASP A 220 8.79 0.83 -21.10
N ILE A 221 10.02 0.70 -20.59
CA ILE A 221 10.73 1.78 -19.90
C ILE A 221 12.02 2.09 -20.66
N GLN A 222 12.27 3.35 -21.00
CA GLN A 222 13.47 3.71 -21.75
C GLN A 222 13.89 5.16 -21.59
N ASN A 223 15.19 5.42 -21.68
CA ASN A 223 15.80 6.76 -21.67
C ASN A 223 15.53 7.55 -20.37
N LEU A 224 15.60 6.90 -19.21
CA LEU A 224 15.51 7.58 -17.90
C LEU A 224 16.91 7.62 -17.26
N GLN A 225 17.23 8.74 -16.62
CA GLN A 225 18.44 8.84 -15.80
C GLN A 225 18.35 8.01 -14.54
N SER A 226 17.15 7.83 -13.97
CA SER A 226 16.96 6.92 -12.85
C SER A 226 15.51 6.48 -12.63
N ILE A 227 15.34 5.27 -12.07
CA ILE A 227 14.08 4.75 -11.55
C ILE A 227 14.33 3.77 -10.40
N THR A 228 13.45 3.79 -9.40
CA THR A 228 13.52 2.88 -8.24
C THR A 228 12.21 2.13 -8.05
N PHE A 229 12.30 0.81 -7.81
CA PHE A 229 11.21 -0.05 -7.39
C PHE A 229 11.50 -0.65 -6.01
N VAL A 230 10.57 -0.48 -5.08
CA VAL A 230 10.59 -1.06 -3.73
C VAL A 230 9.33 -1.88 -3.54
N GLY A 231 9.44 -3.20 -3.59
CA GLY A 231 8.29 -4.09 -3.74
C GLY A 231 7.79 -4.09 -5.16
N LEU A 232 8.18 -5.11 -5.93
CA LEU A 232 7.73 -5.32 -7.30
C LEU A 232 7.35 -6.79 -7.46
N ASP A 233 6.09 -7.04 -7.74
CA ASP A 233 5.57 -8.38 -8.00
C ASP A 233 4.89 -8.43 -9.37
N SER A 234 5.00 -9.58 -10.03
CA SER A 234 4.20 -9.87 -11.21
C SER A 234 3.81 -11.32 -11.27
N GLU A 235 2.58 -11.51 -11.74
CA GLU A 235 1.94 -12.80 -11.81
C GLU A 235 1.56 -13.10 -13.25
N ALA A 236 2.03 -14.22 -13.78
CA ALA A 236 1.71 -14.74 -15.12
C ALA A 236 1.76 -13.65 -16.20
N TRP A 237 2.92 -13.03 -16.38
CA TRP A 237 3.11 -12.01 -17.40
C TRP A 237 3.10 -12.60 -18.81
N ASN A 238 2.62 -11.81 -19.76
CA ASN A 238 2.30 -12.27 -21.11
C ASN A 238 1.28 -13.42 -21.12
N PHE A 239 0.28 -13.31 -20.24
CA PHE A 239 -0.75 -14.30 -19.95
C PHE A 239 -1.43 -14.85 -21.22
N SER A 240 -1.81 -13.96 -22.15
CA SER A 240 -2.46 -14.32 -23.42
C SER A 240 -1.49 -14.46 -24.59
N GLY A 241 -0.19 -14.29 -24.37
CA GLY A 241 0.83 -14.37 -25.41
C GLY A 241 0.81 -13.23 -26.44
N ALA A 242 0.18 -12.09 -26.13
CA ALA A 242 0.06 -10.96 -27.05
C ALA A 242 1.35 -10.11 -27.14
N GLY A 243 2.26 -10.27 -26.19
CA GLY A 243 3.52 -9.55 -26.07
C GLY A 243 4.72 -10.34 -26.56
N LYS A 244 5.85 -9.64 -26.65
CA LYS A 244 7.16 -10.21 -27.03
C LYS A 244 8.29 -9.77 -26.11
N LYS A 245 8.02 -8.79 -25.23
CA LYS A 245 9.02 -8.26 -24.32
C LYS A 245 9.12 -9.10 -23.04
N PRO A 246 10.28 -9.08 -22.39
CA PRO A 246 10.39 -9.50 -20.99
C PRO A 246 9.46 -8.70 -20.08
N MET A 247 9.16 -9.24 -18.89
CA MET A 247 8.29 -8.57 -17.91
C MET A 247 8.80 -7.15 -17.57
N LEU A 248 10.09 -6.99 -17.26
CA LEU A 248 10.78 -5.68 -17.26
C LEU A 248 11.59 -5.48 -18.52
N SER A 249 11.12 -4.58 -19.39
CA SER A 249 11.93 -4.07 -20.50
C SER A 249 12.42 -2.67 -20.18
N MET A 250 13.71 -2.54 -19.86
CA MET A 250 14.35 -1.26 -19.52
C MET A 250 15.55 -0.99 -20.42
N GLN A 251 15.51 0.06 -21.25
CA GLN A 251 16.54 0.34 -22.26
C GLN A 251 17.16 1.73 -22.13
N ASN A 252 18.48 1.85 -22.36
CA ASN A 252 19.22 3.10 -22.23
C ASN A 252 18.95 3.85 -20.91
N MET A 253 19.17 3.16 -19.79
CA MET A 253 18.91 3.69 -18.45
C MET A 253 20.19 4.20 -17.79
N GLY A 254 20.05 5.18 -16.89
CA GLY A 254 21.10 5.55 -15.95
C GLY A 254 21.16 4.57 -14.77
N ASN A 255 20.55 4.94 -13.64
CA ASN A 255 20.52 4.13 -12.41
C ASN A 255 19.18 3.42 -12.24
N VAL A 256 19.19 2.08 -12.18
CA VAL A 256 18.02 1.26 -11.88
C VAL A 256 18.20 0.59 -10.52
N LYS A 257 17.26 0.81 -9.59
CA LYS A 257 17.28 0.16 -8.28
C LYS A 257 16.00 -0.64 -8.09
N ILE A 258 16.12 -1.91 -7.72
CA ILE A 258 14.99 -2.81 -7.53
C ILE A 258 15.21 -3.61 -6.24
N THR A 259 14.20 -3.66 -5.38
CA THR A 259 14.18 -4.52 -4.20
C THR A 259 12.81 -5.14 -4.00
N ASP A 260 12.79 -6.25 -3.28
CA ASP A 260 11.64 -7.11 -3.06
C ASP A 260 10.97 -7.48 -4.38
N PHE A 261 11.79 -8.00 -5.30
CA PHE A 261 11.39 -8.38 -6.64
C PHE A 261 10.93 -9.84 -6.65
N GLY A 262 9.62 -10.04 -6.61
CA GLY A 262 8.94 -11.33 -6.54
C GLY A 262 8.02 -11.61 -7.72
N GLY A 263 7.43 -12.80 -7.73
CA GLY A 263 6.46 -13.21 -8.74
C GLY A 263 6.79 -14.52 -9.45
N GLY A 264 5.94 -14.91 -10.39
CA GLY A 264 6.08 -16.16 -11.14
C GLY A 264 5.30 -16.18 -12.45
N ASN A 265 5.73 -17.01 -13.42
CA ASN A 265 5.17 -17.04 -14.78
C ASN A 265 4.55 -18.38 -15.21
N GLY A 266 4.32 -19.32 -14.28
CA GLY A 266 4.12 -20.73 -14.63
C GLY A 266 2.90 -21.11 -15.44
N TYR A 267 1.92 -20.22 -15.55
CA TYR A 267 0.65 -20.50 -16.24
C TYR A 267 0.32 -19.47 -17.32
N SER A 268 1.29 -18.66 -17.74
CA SER A 268 1.14 -17.83 -18.94
C SER A 268 1.12 -18.68 -20.20
N THR A 269 0.31 -18.30 -21.19
CA THR A 269 0.21 -18.98 -22.49
C THR A 269 1.55 -18.97 -23.23
N VAL A 270 2.26 -17.83 -23.20
CA VAL A 270 3.60 -17.68 -23.76
C VAL A 270 4.50 -17.03 -22.73
N GLN A 271 5.43 -17.81 -22.21
CA GLN A 271 6.39 -17.35 -21.21
C GLN A 271 7.50 -16.51 -21.88
N THR A 272 7.81 -15.34 -21.32
CA THR A 272 8.92 -14.47 -21.74
C THR A 272 9.85 -14.22 -20.56
N PRO A 273 11.12 -13.81 -20.77
CA PRO A 273 12.06 -13.63 -19.68
C PRO A 273 11.57 -12.61 -18.65
N THR A 274 12.10 -12.71 -17.43
CA THR A 274 11.73 -11.81 -16.34
C THR A 274 12.19 -10.37 -16.59
N PHE A 275 13.37 -10.16 -17.18
CA PHE A 275 13.83 -8.82 -17.51
C PHE A 275 14.87 -8.79 -18.64
N ASN A 276 14.93 -7.64 -19.32
CA ASN A 276 16.04 -7.21 -20.16
C ASN A 276 16.38 -5.76 -19.80
N ILE A 277 17.54 -5.56 -19.17
CA ILE A 277 17.95 -4.28 -18.62
C ILE A 277 19.26 -3.80 -19.26
N ASP A 278 19.19 -2.67 -19.96
CA ASP A 278 20.35 -1.87 -20.35
C ASP A 278 20.43 -0.62 -19.47
N ALA A 279 21.37 -0.62 -18.51
CA ALA A 279 21.57 0.48 -17.57
C ALA A 279 23.06 0.80 -17.36
N ASN A 280 23.38 1.99 -16.83
CA ASN A 280 24.72 2.27 -16.33
C ASN A 280 24.99 1.52 -15.02
N ASN A 281 24.05 1.58 -14.08
CA ASN A 281 24.10 0.82 -12.83
C ASN A 281 22.75 0.14 -12.55
N LEU A 282 22.82 -1.12 -12.14
CA LEU A 282 21.69 -1.95 -11.72
C LEU A 282 21.94 -2.44 -10.30
N PHE A 283 21.00 -2.14 -9.41
CA PHE A 283 21.03 -2.53 -8.00
C PHE A 283 19.87 -3.48 -7.71
N PHE A 284 20.18 -4.66 -7.21
CA PHE A 284 19.24 -5.62 -6.63
C PHE A 284 19.56 -5.83 -5.15
N PHE A 285 18.61 -5.54 -4.28
CA PHE A 285 18.79 -5.80 -2.85
C PHE A 285 18.20 -7.13 -2.41
N ASN A 286 16.92 -7.38 -2.71
CA ASN A 286 16.21 -8.61 -2.39
C ASN A 286 15.41 -9.10 -3.62
N LYS A 287 15.81 -10.21 -4.26
CA LYS A 287 15.18 -10.71 -5.50
C LYS A 287 14.91 -12.22 -5.44
N TYR A 288 13.65 -12.62 -5.62
CA TYR A 288 13.18 -14.02 -5.68
C TYR A 288 12.04 -14.16 -6.72
N ILE A 289 12.31 -13.71 -7.94
CA ILE A 289 11.38 -13.87 -9.07
C ILE A 289 11.88 -14.97 -9.99
N LYS A 290 10.93 -15.75 -10.52
CA LYS A 290 11.18 -16.91 -11.38
C LYS A 290 10.36 -16.85 -12.66
N GLY A 291 11.04 -16.79 -13.81
CA GLY A 291 10.42 -16.84 -15.13
C GLY A 291 9.93 -18.24 -15.53
N GLU A 292 10.39 -19.29 -14.86
CA GLU A 292 10.14 -20.69 -15.21
C GLU A 292 10.79 -21.14 -16.53
N GLY A 293 11.09 -22.44 -16.63
CA GLY A 293 12.14 -22.99 -17.51
C GLY A 293 11.96 -22.81 -19.02
N THR A 294 10.82 -22.28 -19.49
CA THR A 294 10.57 -21.98 -20.91
C THR A 294 10.57 -20.49 -21.24
N SER A 295 10.64 -19.60 -20.23
CA SER A 295 10.73 -18.14 -20.44
C SER A 295 11.99 -17.69 -21.18
N GLY A 296 13.06 -18.49 -21.18
CA GLY A 296 14.41 -18.04 -21.53
C GLY A 296 15.06 -17.23 -20.41
N SER A 297 16.35 -16.96 -20.54
CA SER A 297 17.12 -16.29 -19.49
C SER A 297 16.94 -14.76 -19.51
N PRO A 298 16.80 -14.11 -18.35
CA PRO A 298 16.90 -12.66 -18.24
C PRO A 298 18.27 -12.14 -18.72
N THR A 299 18.30 -10.90 -19.20
CA THR A 299 19.51 -10.30 -19.76
C THR A 299 19.86 -8.95 -19.12
N VAL A 300 21.17 -8.71 -18.99
CA VAL A 300 21.74 -7.41 -18.61
C VAL A 300 22.79 -7.01 -19.65
N ALA A 301 22.79 -5.74 -20.07
CA ALA A 301 23.76 -5.26 -21.07
C ALA A 301 25.23 -5.44 -20.63
N ALA A 302 26.12 -5.61 -21.60
CA ALA A 302 27.56 -5.84 -21.35
C ALA A 302 28.26 -4.71 -20.58
N LYS A 303 27.72 -3.48 -20.65
CA LYS A 303 28.26 -2.29 -19.97
C LYS A 303 27.75 -2.06 -18.54
N THR A 304 26.69 -2.75 -18.13
CA THR A 304 25.99 -2.42 -16.89
C THR A 304 26.79 -2.85 -15.66
N ASN A 305 27.00 -1.95 -14.70
CA ASN A 305 27.51 -2.35 -13.39
C ASN A 305 26.38 -2.95 -12.56
N VAL A 306 26.60 -4.13 -11.98
CA VAL A 306 25.58 -4.82 -11.17
C VAL A 306 26.04 -4.93 -9.72
N LEU A 307 25.18 -4.47 -8.81
CA LEU A 307 25.27 -4.69 -7.38
C LEU A 307 24.08 -5.58 -6.98
N TYR A 308 24.34 -6.81 -6.56
CA TYR A 308 23.31 -7.79 -6.22
C TYR A 308 23.59 -8.40 -4.85
N TYR A 309 22.79 -8.06 -3.83
CA TYR A 309 23.09 -8.38 -2.43
C TYR A 309 22.41 -9.66 -1.91
N LYS A 310 21.16 -9.91 -2.28
CA LYS A 310 20.45 -11.15 -1.97
C LYS A 310 19.55 -11.57 -3.12
N GLY A 311 19.79 -12.77 -3.63
CA GLY A 311 19.07 -13.36 -4.74
C GLY A 311 18.67 -14.83 -4.56
N ALA A 312 17.75 -15.28 -5.40
CA ALA A 312 17.54 -16.68 -5.79
C ALA A 312 16.88 -16.76 -7.18
N ASP A 313 16.63 -18.00 -7.61
CA ASP A 313 15.92 -18.38 -8.84
C ASP A 313 16.59 -17.83 -10.09
N ASP A 314 15.99 -16.85 -10.77
CA ASP A 314 16.52 -16.33 -12.02
C ASP A 314 17.82 -15.53 -11.80
N ASP A 315 18.93 -16.05 -12.30
CA ASP A 315 20.11 -15.25 -12.62
C ASP A 315 20.00 -14.64 -14.03
N TYR A 316 20.98 -13.84 -14.45
CA TYR A 316 21.00 -13.19 -15.75
C TYR A 316 22.20 -13.60 -16.61
N MET A 317 22.01 -13.48 -17.92
CA MET A 317 23.10 -13.50 -18.89
C MET A 317 23.55 -12.08 -19.23
N ARG A 318 24.84 -11.91 -19.47
CA ARG A 318 25.38 -10.69 -20.08
C ARG A 318 25.03 -10.67 -21.57
N GLY A 319 24.66 -9.49 -22.08
CA GLY A 319 24.48 -9.28 -23.52
C GLY A 319 25.76 -9.51 -24.31
N SER A 320 25.64 -9.70 -25.63
CA SER A 320 26.77 -9.94 -26.54
C SER A 320 27.76 -8.77 -26.59
N GLY A 321 29.04 -9.07 -26.85
CA GLY A 321 30.11 -8.09 -27.00
C GLY A 321 31.12 -8.10 -25.84
N THR A 322 32.00 -7.10 -25.79
CA THR A 322 32.98 -6.96 -24.71
C THR A 322 32.28 -6.50 -23.42
N VAL A 323 32.37 -7.31 -22.36
CA VAL A 323 31.86 -6.96 -21.03
C VAL A 323 32.75 -5.88 -20.43
N THR A 324 32.18 -4.70 -20.15
CA THR A 324 32.87 -3.57 -19.53
C THR A 324 32.32 -3.21 -18.15
N GLY A 325 31.10 -3.66 -17.82
CA GLY A 325 30.55 -3.55 -16.47
C GLY A 325 31.10 -4.62 -15.52
N PHE A 326 30.94 -4.41 -14.22
CA PHE A 326 31.28 -5.41 -13.19
C PHE A 326 30.03 -6.10 -12.62
N ASP A 327 30.24 -7.27 -11.99
CA ASP A 327 29.24 -8.05 -11.27
C ASP A 327 29.67 -8.23 -9.80
N LEU A 328 29.16 -7.41 -8.89
CA LEU A 328 29.26 -7.68 -7.45
C LEU A 328 28.02 -8.47 -7.03
N LYS A 329 28.16 -9.78 -6.86
CA LYS A 329 27.08 -10.67 -6.41
C LYS A 329 27.38 -11.22 -5.02
N SER A 330 26.44 -11.06 -4.11
CA SER A 330 26.45 -11.61 -2.76
C SER A 330 25.32 -12.62 -2.60
N HIS A 331 25.48 -13.58 -1.68
CA HIS A 331 24.44 -14.45 -1.10
C HIS A 331 23.30 -14.84 -2.08
N PHE A 332 23.65 -15.44 -3.22
CA PHE A 332 22.69 -15.94 -4.21
C PHE A 332 22.35 -17.40 -3.89
N ALA A 333 21.10 -17.67 -3.52
CA ALA A 333 20.67 -18.99 -3.08
C ALA A 333 20.83 -20.05 -4.18
N GLY A 334 21.37 -21.22 -3.81
CA GLY A 334 21.57 -22.37 -4.70
C GLY A 334 22.93 -22.39 -5.43
N THR A 335 23.68 -21.28 -5.45
CA THR A 335 25.01 -21.23 -6.08
C THR A 335 26.08 -20.65 -5.16
N ASN A 336 25.77 -19.59 -4.42
CA ASN A 336 26.72 -18.88 -3.57
C ASN A 336 26.01 -18.20 -2.39
N ASP A 337 25.59 -18.99 -1.42
CA ASP A 337 24.65 -18.55 -0.39
C ASP A 337 25.27 -17.68 0.72
N LYS A 338 26.62 -17.64 0.80
CA LYS A 338 27.34 -17.02 1.92
C LYS A 338 28.64 -16.27 1.57
N ASN A 339 28.96 -16.15 0.27
CA ASN A 339 30.13 -15.39 -0.15
C ASN A 339 29.73 -14.21 -1.03
N ILE A 340 30.64 -13.24 -1.12
CA ILE A 340 30.59 -12.15 -2.08
C ILE A 340 31.57 -12.46 -3.21
N THR A 341 31.11 -12.29 -4.44
CA THR A 341 31.89 -12.46 -5.65
C THR A 341 31.99 -11.15 -6.41
N LEU A 342 33.13 -10.91 -7.04
CA LEU A 342 33.33 -9.85 -8.02
C LEU A 342 33.70 -10.50 -9.34
N ASN A 343 32.88 -10.33 -10.37
CA ASN A 343 33.03 -10.95 -11.69
C ASN A 343 33.20 -12.48 -11.61
N GLY A 344 32.41 -13.12 -10.73
CA GLY A 344 32.44 -14.57 -10.51
C GLY A 344 33.54 -15.08 -9.57
N ILE A 345 34.48 -14.23 -9.16
CA ILE A 345 35.57 -14.61 -8.24
C ILE A 345 35.18 -14.29 -6.80
N ILE A 346 35.24 -15.30 -5.93
CA ILE A 346 35.00 -15.15 -4.49
C ILE A 346 36.03 -14.19 -3.88
N GLN A 347 35.55 -13.21 -3.14
CA GLN A 347 36.37 -12.19 -2.50
C GLN A 347 36.60 -12.57 -1.03
N THR A 348 37.87 -12.75 -0.64
CA THR A 348 38.29 -13.13 0.73
C THR A 348 39.18 -12.09 1.39
N SER A 349 39.55 -11.03 0.66
CA SER A 349 40.41 -9.95 1.12
C SER A 349 39.88 -8.60 0.62
N THR A 350 40.55 -7.51 1.01
CA THR A 350 40.19 -6.16 0.58
C THR A 350 40.25 -6.00 -0.94
N ILE A 351 39.22 -5.36 -1.50
CA ILE A 351 39.03 -5.00 -2.90
C ILE A 351 39.41 -3.53 -3.07
N SER A 352 40.39 -3.26 -3.92
CA SER A 352 40.78 -1.90 -4.29
C SER A 352 40.18 -1.52 -5.64
N ASN A 353 38.93 -1.03 -5.64
CA ASN A 353 38.22 -0.62 -6.86
C ASN A 353 37.35 0.62 -6.58
N SER A 354 37.77 1.78 -7.10
CA SER A 354 37.07 3.05 -6.89
C SER A 354 35.72 3.11 -7.61
N THR A 355 35.58 2.51 -8.79
CA THR A 355 34.31 2.43 -9.52
C THR A 355 33.26 1.67 -8.71
N LEU A 356 33.65 0.53 -8.13
CA LEU A 356 32.79 -0.25 -7.24
C LEU A 356 32.39 0.54 -5.98
N ALA A 357 33.37 1.17 -5.32
CA ALA A 357 33.11 1.99 -4.13
C ALA A 357 32.15 3.15 -4.43
N ASN A 358 32.32 3.83 -5.57
CA ASN A 358 31.43 4.90 -6.02
C ASN A 358 30.01 4.39 -6.35
N ALA A 359 29.90 3.20 -6.96
CA ALA A 359 28.60 2.59 -7.23
C ALA A 359 27.84 2.21 -5.95
N ILE A 360 28.56 1.75 -4.91
CA ILE A 360 27.97 1.44 -3.60
C ILE A 360 27.49 2.71 -2.89
N LEU A 361 28.33 3.75 -2.84
CA LEU A 361 27.99 5.03 -2.21
C LEU A 361 26.83 5.71 -2.95
N GLY A 362 26.92 5.81 -4.27
CA GLY A 362 25.96 6.54 -5.09
C GLY A 362 26.00 8.05 -4.80
N THR A 363 24.93 8.73 -5.24
CA THR A 363 24.69 10.15 -4.95
C THR A 363 23.72 10.27 -3.78
N GLN A 364 24.02 11.17 -2.84
CA GLN A 364 23.10 11.51 -1.76
C GLN A 364 21.97 12.39 -2.29
N TYR A 365 20.74 11.97 -1.99
CA TYR A 365 19.51 12.66 -2.36
C TYR A 365 18.67 12.94 -1.12
N THR A 366 17.53 13.63 -1.28
CA THR A 366 16.64 13.97 -0.16
C THR A 366 15.76 12.77 0.17
N PRO A 367 15.81 12.18 1.38
CA PRO A 367 14.90 11.12 1.76
C PRO A 367 13.44 11.56 1.69
N PHE A 368 12.53 10.61 1.50
CA PHE A 368 11.11 10.90 1.64
C PHE A 368 10.82 11.54 2.99
N SER A 369 10.00 12.60 2.96
CA SER A 369 9.54 13.26 4.17
C SER A 369 8.86 12.25 5.09
N ARG A 370 9.21 12.32 6.38
CA ARG A 370 8.51 11.59 7.43
C ARG A 370 7.09 12.10 7.55
N THR A 371 6.16 11.21 7.86
CA THR A 371 4.79 11.60 8.20
C THR A 371 4.77 12.34 9.54
N THR A 372 4.00 13.41 9.61
CA THR A 372 3.65 14.04 10.90
C THR A 372 2.46 13.30 11.47
N TRP A 373 2.63 12.70 12.66
CA TRP A 373 1.58 11.89 13.27
C TRP A 373 0.51 12.76 13.93
N GLU A 374 -0.70 12.70 13.40
CA GLU A 374 -1.88 13.28 14.04
C GLU A 374 -2.24 12.52 15.31
N THR A 375 -2.79 13.22 16.31
CA THR A 375 -3.44 12.55 17.42
C THR A 375 -4.76 11.95 16.93
N LEU A 376 -4.90 10.63 17.02
CA LEU A 376 -6.14 9.97 16.62
C LEU A 376 -7.32 10.45 17.47
N PRO A 377 -8.49 10.72 16.87
CA PRO A 377 -9.69 11.10 17.61
C PRO A 377 -10.09 10.09 18.69
N ASP A 378 -10.59 10.59 19.82
CA ASP A 378 -11.23 9.82 20.89
C ASP A 378 -12.61 10.39 21.23
N PRO A 379 -13.60 10.19 20.34
CA PRO A 379 -14.93 10.81 20.46
C PRO A 379 -15.73 10.35 21.70
N SER A 380 -15.49 9.16 22.24
CA SER A 380 -16.20 8.65 23.42
C SER A 380 -15.45 8.90 24.74
N GLY A 381 -14.15 9.22 24.67
CA GLY A 381 -13.29 9.52 25.79
C GLY A 381 -12.98 8.33 26.69
N ALA A 382 -12.15 8.55 27.72
CA ALA A 382 -11.67 7.50 28.61
C ALA A 382 -12.79 6.75 29.37
N ASN A 383 -13.94 7.40 29.61
CA ASN A 383 -15.07 6.84 30.37
C ASN A 383 -16.09 6.09 29.50
N TRP A 384 -15.80 5.83 28.23
CA TRP A 384 -16.71 5.18 27.28
C TRP A 384 -17.36 3.90 27.80
N ALA A 385 -16.61 3.04 28.51
CA ALA A 385 -17.07 1.74 28.98
C ALA A 385 -18.13 1.85 30.09
N THR A 386 -18.01 2.87 30.95
CA THR A 386 -19.04 3.20 31.95
C THR A 386 -20.22 3.91 31.27
N ASN A 387 -19.93 4.78 30.31
CA ASN A 387 -20.93 5.60 29.62
C ASN A 387 -21.87 4.78 28.72
N ARG A 388 -21.47 3.60 28.25
CA ARG A 388 -22.33 2.73 27.42
C ARG A 388 -23.45 2.04 28.20
N VAL A 389 -23.35 1.95 29.53
CA VAL A 389 -24.34 1.23 30.35
C VAL A 389 -25.71 1.91 30.26
N GLY A 390 -26.74 1.13 29.98
CA GLY A 390 -28.13 1.62 29.89
C GLY A 390 -28.44 2.51 28.68
N LYS A 391 -27.55 2.56 27.69
CA LYS A 391 -27.78 3.31 26.45
C LYS A 391 -28.73 2.57 25.50
N THR A 392 -29.44 3.36 24.69
CA THR A 392 -30.36 2.83 23.69
C THR A 392 -29.62 2.07 22.61
N ASP A 393 -30.10 0.86 22.33
CA ASP A 393 -29.60 0.02 21.26
C ASP A 393 -30.02 0.53 19.86
N SER A 394 -29.04 0.67 18.98
CA SER A 394 -29.12 1.11 17.59
C SER A 394 -28.89 -0.02 16.58
N THR A 395 -28.70 -1.28 17.02
CA THR A 395 -28.45 -2.43 16.11
C THR A 395 -29.49 -2.48 14.99
N SER A 396 -30.78 -2.56 15.34
CA SER A 396 -31.87 -2.67 14.36
C SER A 396 -31.95 -1.46 13.42
N TYR A 397 -31.64 -0.28 13.92
CA TYR A 397 -31.60 0.94 13.11
C TYR A 397 -30.52 0.87 12.03
N ILE A 398 -29.28 0.56 12.42
CA ILE A 398 -28.15 0.49 11.49
C ILE A 398 -28.33 -0.69 10.52
N GLN A 399 -28.72 -1.86 11.03
CA GLN A 399 -28.95 -3.03 10.19
C GLN A 399 -30.05 -2.77 9.15
N ASN A 400 -31.12 -2.05 9.52
CA ASN A 400 -32.16 -1.67 8.56
C ASN A 400 -31.62 -0.73 7.45
N LEU A 401 -30.68 0.16 7.77
CA LEU A 401 -30.02 0.98 6.74
C LEU A 401 -29.17 0.12 5.79
N ILE A 402 -28.37 -0.81 6.31
CA ILE A 402 -27.59 -1.76 5.49
C ILE A 402 -28.52 -2.57 4.57
N ASN A 403 -29.62 -3.06 5.13
CA ASN A 403 -30.57 -3.91 4.41
C ASN A 403 -31.31 -3.13 3.31
N THR A 404 -31.80 -1.92 3.62
CA THR A 404 -32.69 -1.16 2.73
C THR A 404 -31.98 -0.17 1.81
N LYS A 405 -30.79 0.30 2.17
CA LYS A 405 -29.99 1.27 1.39
C LYS A 405 -28.70 0.69 0.83
N GLY A 406 -28.34 -0.53 1.25
CA GLY A 406 -27.04 -1.13 0.98
C GLY A 406 -25.98 -0.61 1.92
N ILE A 407 -25.76 0.71 1.89
CA ILE A 407 -24.77 1.40 2.73
C ILE A 407 -25.48 2.22 3.79
N ALA A 408 -25.12 2.01 5.05
CA ALA A 408 -25.56 2.84 6.16
C ALA A 408 -24.70 4.11 6.25
N GLU A 409 -25.21 5.22 5.71
CA GLU A 409 -24.63 6.55 5.92
C GLU A 409 -25.09 7.11 7.27
N LEU A 410 -24.20 7.04 8.26
CA LEU A 410 -24.47 7.44 9.63
C LEU A 410 -24.07 8.91 9.84
N PRO A 411 -24.95 9.74 10.42
CA PRO A 411 -24.60 11.12 10.76
C PRO A 411 -23.61 11.18 11.92
N GLU A 412 -23.22 12.40 12.30
CA GLU A 412 -22.53 12.65 13.56
C GLU A 412 -23.35 12.09 14.73
N GLY A 413 -22.70 11.31 15.60
CA GLY A 413 -23.34 10.70 16.77
C GLY A 413 -22.63 9.46 17.30
N VAL A 414 -23.11 9.00 18.46
CA VAL A 414 -22.71 7.74 19.10
C VAL A 414 -23.84 6.74 19.00
N PHE A 415 -23.55 5.58 18.41
CA PHE A 415 -24.49 4.50 18.21
C PHE A 415 -24.06 3.30 19.06
N TYR A 416 -24.89 2.91 20.02
CA TYR A 416 -24.62 1.74 20.85
C TYR A 416 -25.31 0.53 20.23
N ILE A 417 -24.64 -0.62 20.14
CA ILE A 417 -25.22 -1.84 19.56
C ILE A 417 -25.21 -2.98 20.57
N SER A 418 -26.23 -3.84 20.57
CA SER A 418 -26.33 -5.02 21.45
C SER A 418 -25.94 -6.34 20.78
N SER A 419 -25.84 -6.35 19.45
CA SER A 419 -25.39 -7.49 18.67
C SER A 419 -24.68 -7.04 17.39
N THR A 420 -23.96 -7.97 16.76
CA THR A 420 -23.22 -7.74 15.51
C THR A 420 -24.10 -7.15 14.42
N LEU A 421 -23.54 -6.21 13.65
CA LEU A 421 -24.07 -5.81 12.36
C LEU A 421 -23.60 -6.82 11.32
N SER A 422 -24.52 -7.43 10.58
CA SER A 422 -24.22 -8.36 9.50
C SER A 422 -24.03 -7.58 8.20
N MET A 423 -22.91 -7.83 7.53
CA MET A 423 -22.53 -7.12 6.30
C MET A 423 -22.10 -8.13 5.24
N ILE A 424 -22.95 -8.30 4.23
CA ILE A 424 -22.65 -9.15 3.07
C ILE A 424 -21.54 -8.51 2.24
N VAL A 425 -20.55 -9.30 1.85
CA VAL A 425 -19.43 -8.88 1.01
C VAL A 425 -19.82 -9.10 -0.45
N ASP A 426 -20.60 -8.15 -1.01
CA ASP A 426 -21.10 -8.17 -2.40
C ASP A 426 -20.80 -6.86 -3.18
N GLY A 427 -20.00 -5.97 -2.59
CA GLY A 427 -19.67 -4.65 -3.11
C GLY A 427 -20.74 -3.58 -3.03
N THR A 428 -21.93 -3.92 -2.56
CA THR A 428 -23.05 -2.99 -2.41
C THR A 428 -23.33 -2.61 -0.96
N LYS A 429 -22.80 -3.37 0.00
CA LYS A 429 -23.00 -3.15 1.44
C LYS A 429 -21.87 -2.38 2.10
N GLY A 430 -22.21 -1.65 3.16
CA GLY A 430 -21.22 -0.93 3.93
C GLY A 430 -21.75 0.00 5.00
N ILE A 431 -20.82 0.70 5.65
CA ILE A 431 -21.08 1.76 6.63
C ILE A 431 -20.15 2.94 6.34
N ILE A 432 -20.71 4.14 6.28
CA ILE A 432 -19.95 5.39 6.14
C ILE A 432 -20.39 6.34 7.26
N GLY A 433 -19.43 6.87 8.02
CA GLY A 433 -19.70 7.90 9.03
C GLY A 433 -19.41 9.33 8.56
N ALA A 434 -19.66 10.28 9.45
CA ALA A 434 -19.33 11.70 9.30
C ALA A 434 -17.87 12.04 9.71
N GLY A 435 -17.06 11.02 9.98
CA GLY A 435 -15.64 11.12 10.30
C GLY A 435 -15.24 10.41 11.59
N THR A 436 -13.96 10.06 11.71
CA THR A 436 -13.43 9.30 12.85
C THR A 436 -13.64 9.96 14.21
N GLY A 437 -13.71 11.29 14.26
CA GLY A 437 -14.04 12.06 15.46
C GLY A 437 -15.53 12.40 15.63
N LYS A 438 -16.38 12.00 14.69
CA LYS A 438 -17.80 12.42 14.60
C LYS A 438 -18.80 11.28 14.60
N THR A 439 -18.44 10.09 14.14
CA THR A 439 -19.33 8.92 14.15
C THR A 439 -18.67 7.77 14.88
N VAL A 440 -19.36 7.21 15.87
CA VAL A 440 -18.86 6.11 16.70
C VAL A 440 -19.89 5.02 16.82
N ILE A 441 -19.48 3.77 16.59
CA ILE A 441 -20.26 2.59 16.94
C ILE A 441 -19.60 1.92 18.15
N ILE A 442 -20.38 1.72 19.22
CA ILE A 442 -19.90 1.17 20.49
C ILE A 442 -20.69 -0.10 20.84
N GLY A 443 -20.01 -1.21 21.14
CA GLY A 443 -20.67 -2.39 21.69
C GLY A 443 -21.18 -2.13 23.11
N LEU A 444 -22.44 -2.45 23.42
CA LEU A 444 -23.00 -2.38 24.78
C LEU A 444 -22.27 -3.35 25.74
N THR A 445 -21.73 -4.43 25.20
CA THR A 445 -20.86 -5.41 25.86
C THR A 445 -19.66 -5.74 24.95
N ASP A 446 -18.69 -6.50 25.46
CA ASP A 446 -17.44 -6.87 24.75
C ASP A 446 -17.40 -8.34 24.30
N ASP A 447 -18.53 -9.04 24.31
CA ASP A 447 -18.64 -10.47 24.05
C ASP A 447 -19.03 -10.82 22.61
N PHE A 448 -19.30 -9.84 21.75
CA PHE A 448 -19.62 -10.03 20.33
C PHE A 448 -18.84 -9.08 19.40
N PRO A 449 -18.59 -9.46 18.13
CA PRO A 449 -18.00 -8.56 17.14
C PRO A 449 -18.95 -7.43 16.76
N LEU A 450 -18.46 -6.20 16.59
CA LEU A 450 -19.32 -5.09 16.18
C LEU A 450 -19.85 -5.28 14.75
N ILE A 451 -19.00 -5.77 13.85
CA ILE A 451 -19.34 -6.11 12.47
C ILE A 451 -18.89 -7.54 12.20
N THR A 452 -19.79 -8.36 11.66
CA THR A 452 -19.51 -9.71 11.15
C THR A 452 -19.78 -9.72 9.66
N LEU A 453 -18.78 -10.11 8.88
CA LEU A 453 -18.90 -10.28 7.44
C LEU A 453 -19.67 -11.56 7.10
N ALA A 454 -20.36 -11.53 5.97
CA ALA A 454 -21.02 -12.70 5.40
C ALA A 454 -20.65 -12.83 3.92
N GLU A 455 -20.41 -14.06 3.49
CA GLU A 455 -20.09 -14.39 2.10
C GLU A 455 -21.25 -14.03 1.16
N SER A 456 -20.94 -13.55 -0.04
CA SER A 456 -21.95 -13.29 -1.06
C SER A 456 -22.14 -14.48 -1.98
N ALA A 457 -23.39 -14.78 -2.33
CA ALA A 457 -23.69 -15.74 -3.39
C ALA A 457 -23.28 -15.24 -4.80
N SER A 458 -22.98 -13.95 -4.97
CA SER A 458 -22.63 -13.33 -6.26
C SER A 458 -21.12 -13.24 -6.54
N GLY A 459 -20.25 -13.55 -5.57
CA GLY A 459 -18.79 -13.60 -5.73
C GLY A 459 -18.05 -12.25 -5.81
N ASP A 460 -18.74 -11.11 -5.62
CA ASP A 460 -18.11 -9.78 -5.55
C ASP A 460 -17.51 -9.54 -4.15
N ASN A 461 -16.21 -9.79 -4.02
CA ASN A 461 -15.53 -9.95 -2.74
C ASN A 461 -15.14 -8.65 -2.01
N ASN A 462 -15.93 -7.58 -2.09
CA ASN A 462 -15.64 -6.31 -1.39
C ASN A 462 -16.81 -5.71 -0.60
N PHE A 463 -16.50 -4.71 0.23
CA PHE A 463 -17.47 -3.95 1.03
C PHE A 463 -16.95 -2.53 1.30
N VAL A 464 -17.81 -1.66 1.86
CA VAL A 464 -17.45 -0.27 2.20
C VAL A 464 -17.43 -0.05 3.71
N LEU A 465 -16.32 0.49 4.22
CA LEU A 465 -16.22 0.93 5.61
C LEU A 465 -15.34 2.17 5.69
N SER A 466 -15.95 3.32 6.01
CA SER A 466 -15.24 4.59 5.96
C SER A 466 -15.68 5.63 7.00
N ASN A 467 -14.73 6.46 7.45
CA ASN A 467 -14.97 7.68 8.23
C ASN A 467 -15.70 7.47 9.57
N LEU A 468 -15.26 6.50 10.38
CA LEU A 468 -15.88 6.20 11.68
C LEU A 468 -14.92 5.58 12.69
N THR A 469 -15.30 5.63 13.97
CA THR A 469 -14.65 4.88 15.05
C THR A 469 -15.51 3.67 15.46
N LEU A 470 -14.87 2.52 15.61
CA LEU A 470 -15.44 1.27 16.13
C LEU A 470 -14.81 0.97 17.49
N GLN A 471 -15.62 0.85 18.55
CA GLN A 471 -15.09 0.78 19.91
C GLN A 471 -15.78 -0.23 20.83
N GLY A 472 -14.98 -0.96 21.61
CA GLY A 472 -15.47 -2.10 22.38
C GLY A 472 -15.90 -3.26 21.47
N GLY A 473 -16.59 -4.25 22.05
CA GLY A 473 -16.86 -5.51 21.35
C GLY A 473 -15.66 -6.47 21.42
N SER A 474 -15.89 -7.74 21.08
CA SER A 474 -14.83 -8.75 21.02
C SER A 474 -13.94 -8.55 19.79
N ALA A 475 -14.52 -8.09 18.68
CA ALA A 475 -13.79 -7.61 17.52
C ALA A 475 -14.46 -6.38 16.90
N GLY A 476 -13.70 -5.51 16.23
CA GLY A 476 -14.30 -4.43 15.46
C GLY A 476 -14.87 -4.91 14.13
N LEU A 477 -14.08 -5.69 13.39
CA LEU A 477 -14.49 -6.38 12.17
C LEU A 477 -14.07 -7.84 12.25
N TYR A 478 -15.03 -8.74 12.04
CA TYR A 478 -14.83 -10.18 12.06
C TYR A 478 -15.21 -10.79 10.71
N ALA A 479 -14.28 -11.53 10.11
CA ALA A 479 -14.52 -12.36 8.93
C ALA A 479 -14.48 -13.83 9.38
N PRO A 480 -15.61 -14.56 9.30
CA PRO A 480 -15.70 -15.93 9.79
C PRO A 480 -15.17 -16.97 8.76
N ASP A 481 -15.08 -18.24 9.19
CA ASP A 481 -14.49 -19.37 8.43
C ASP A 481 -15.21 -19.61 7.09
N GLU A 482 -16.50 -19.27 7.01
CA GLU A 482 -17.30 -19.42 5.80
C GLU A 482 -16.97 -18.40 4.69
N MET A 483 -16.09 -17.44 4.97
CA MET A 483 -15.65 -16.45 3.98
C MET A 483 -14.63 -17.06 3.03
N ASP A 484 -14.91 -16.97 1.73
CA ASP A 484 -13.97 -17.40 0.69
C ASP A 484 -12.86 -16.34 0.57
N MET A 485 -13.11 -15.28 -0.20
CA MET A 485 -12.10 -14.26 -0.42
C MET A 485 -12.67 -12.87 -0.14
N ILE A 486 -11.84 -11.99 0.42
CA ILE A 486 -12.06 -10.55 0.45
C ILE A 486 -11.02 -9.94 -0.47
N ALA A 487 -11.44 -9.28 -1.56
CA ALA A 487 -10.54 -8.75 -2.56
C ALA A 487 -10.85 -7.30 -2.94
N PHE A 488 -9.83 -6.52 -3.31
CA PHE A 488 -9.96 -5.15 -3.85
C PHE A 488 -10.70 -4.14 -2.95
N THR A 489 -10.89 -4.49 -1.68
CA THR A 489 -11.53 -3.64 -0.66
C THR A 489 -10.64 -2.45 -0.33
N ASN A 490 -11.26 -1.27 -0.26
CA ASN A 490 -10.63 -0.04 0.22
C ASN A 490 -11.28 0.35 1.55
N LEU A 491 -10.55 0.22 2.65
CA LEU A 491 -10.96 0.77 3.95
C LEU A 491 -10.34 2.16 4.13
N LYS A 492 -11.10 3.12 4.66
CA LYS A 492 -10.63 4.51 4.69
C LYS A 492 -11.05 5.23 5.97
N TYR A 493 -10.10 5.76 6.74
CA TYR A 493 -10.36 6.48 7.99
C TYR A 493 -11.26 5.68 8.94
N VAL A 494 -10.73 4.56 9.42
CA VAL A 494 -11.41 3.71 10.42
C VAL A 494 -10.51 3.56 11.63
N VAL A 495 -11.01 3.89 12.81
CA VAL A 495 -10.29 3.70 14.08
C VAL A 495 -10.93 2.54 14.85
N PHE A 496 -10.18 1.46 15.02
CA PHE A 496 -10.51 0.32 15.87
C PHE A 496 -9.96 0.56 17.27
N ARG A 497 -10.81 0.50 18.30
CA ARG A 497 -10.43 0.97 19.63
C ARG A 497 -10.94 0.06 20.76
N ASN A 498 -10.07 -0.25 21.72
CA ASN A 498 -10.40 -0.98 22.94
C ASN A 498 -11.11 -2.33 22.68
N GLN A 499 -10.56 -3.13 21.77
CA GLN A 499 -11.11 -4.43 21.37
C GLN A 499 -10.13 -5.55 21.71
N LYS A 500 -10.62 -6.79 21.80
CA LYS A 500 -9.69 -7.94 21.76
C LYS A 500 -8.99 -7.96 20.40
N TYR A 501 -9.75 -7.94 19.30
CA TYR A 501 -9.19 -7.85 17.95
C TYR A 501 -9.74 -6.63 17.20
N GLY A 502 -8.89 -5.83 16.56
CA GLY A 502 -9.39 -4.76 15.68
C GLY A 502 -10.07 -5.36 14.45
N ILE A 503 -9.27 -6.04 13.62
CA ILE A 503 -9.72 -6.89 12.52
C ILE A 503 -9.31 -8.33 12.82
N HIS A 504 -10.25 -9.27 12.70
CA HIS A 504 -10.03 -10.69 12.87
C HIS A 504 -10.47 -11.46 11.63
N LEU A 505 -9.51 -12.04 10.92
CA LEU A 505 -9.72 -12.94 9.79
C LEU A 505 -9.62 -14.37 10.30
N TYR A 506 -10.75 -14.97 10.64
CA TYR A 506 -10.79 -16.31 11.18
C TYR A 506 -10.97 -17.30 10.05
N ARG A 507 -9.86 -17.93 9.67
CA ARG A 507 -9.80 -19.07 8.74
C ARG A 507 -10.40 -18.87 7.35
N ILE A 508 -10.64 -17.61 6.98
CA ILE A 508 -11.07 -17.26 5.61
C ILE A 508 -10.11 -17.84 4.57
N PHE A 509 -10.56 -18.09 3.34
CA PHE A 509 -9.64 -18.58 2.30
C PHE A 509 -8.59 -17.52 1.90
N GLY A 510 -8.95 -16.24 1.74
CA GLY A 510 -7.93 -15.19 1.52
C GLY A 510 -8.38 -13.72 1.62
N LEU A 511 -7.40 -12.84 1.85
CA LEU A 511 -7.52 -11.37 1.73
C LEU A 511 -6.54 -10.87 0.66
N ASP A 512 -7.03 -10.33 -0.46
CA ASP A 512 -6.18 -10.02 -1.61
C ASP A 512 -6.36 -8.60 -2.18
N ASN A 513 -5.27 -7.96 -2.59
CA ASN A 513 -5.27 -6.69 -3.34
C ASN A 513 -5.95 -5.50 -2.63
N CYS A 514 -6.05 -5.54 -1.30
CA CYS A 514 -6.72 -4.52 -0.49
C CYS A 514 -5.86 -3.27 -0.22
N PHE A 515 -6.52 -2.14 0.04
CA PHE A 515 -5.87 -0.90 0.45
C PHE A 515 -6.53 -0.33 1.70
N PHE A 516 -5.78 -0.21 2.78
CA PHE A 516 -6.26 0.31 4.05
C PHE A 516 -5.62 1.67 4.30
N ASP A 517 -6.40 2.73 4.02
CA ASP A 517 -5.99 4.13 4.11
C ASP A 517 -6.36 4.72 5.47
N SER A 518 -5.35 5.06 6.26
CA SER A 518 -5.53 5.65 7.60
C SER A 518 -6.41 4.79 8.52
N VAL A 519 -6.29 3.47 8.37
CA VAL A 519 -6.89 2.48 9.28
C VAL A 519 -5.97 2.29 10.47
N SER A 520 -6.51 2.51 11.66
CA SER A 520 -5.72 2.60 12.89
C SER A 520 -6.30 1.76 14.02
N PHE A 521 -5.43 1.32 14.93
CA PHE A 521 -5.74 0.42 16.02
C PHE A 521 -5.23 1.01 17.34
N VAL A 522 -6.10 1.08 18.34
CA VAL A 522 -5.80 1.72 19.64
C VAL A 522 -6.24 0.81 20.78
N ASN A 523 -5.31 0.45 21.67
CA ASN A 523 -5.59 -0.40 22.83
C ASN A 523 -6.24 -1.74 22.47
N CYS A 524 -5.84 -2.35 21.35
CA CYS A 524 -6.32 -3.68 20.97
C CYS A 524 -5.42 -4.76 21.59
N THR A 525 -5.96 -5.95 21.90
CA THR A 525 -5.06 -7.08 22.22
C THR A 525 -4.25 -7.46 20.99
N VAL A 526 -4.91 -7.59 19.83
CA VAL A 526 -4.28 -7.64 18.51
C VAL A 526 -4.95 -6.62 17.59
N GLY A 527 -4.18 -5.77 16.91
CA GLY A 527 -4.73 -4.80 15.96
C GLY A 527 -5.31 -5.49 14.73
N PHE A 528 -4.45 -6.06 13.89
CA PHE A 528 -4.82 -6.89 12.75
C PHE A 528 -4.42 -8.35 13.00
N PHE A 529 -5.39 -9.26 12.93
CA PHE A 529 -5.17 -10.68 13.23
C PHE A 529 -5.64 -11.57 12.08
N GLN A 530 -4.68 -12.21 11.42
CA GLN A 530 -4.91 -13.37 10.55
C GLN A 530 -4.80 -14.63 11.41
N ASP A 531 -5.88 -15.40 11.48
CA ASP A 531 -5.98 -16.67 12.20
C ASP A 531 -6.27 -17.78 11.19
N PRO A 532 -5.26 -18.22 10.40
CA PRO A 532 -5.49 -19.17 9.33
C PRO A 532 -5.70 -20.58 9.88
N HIS A 533 -6.18 -21.47 9.02
CA HIS A 533 -6.28 -22.88 9.37
C HIS A 533 -4.88 -23.43 9.74
N PRO A 534 -4.74 -24.22 10.83
CA PRO A 534 -3.43 -24.66 11.34
C PRO A 534 -2.71 -25.63 10.39
N THR A 535 -3.40 -26.15 9.38
CA THR A 535 -2.84 -27.00 8.33
C THR A 535 -3.27 -26.45 6.99
N TYR A 536 -2.30 -26.25 6.10
CA TYR A 536 -2.55 -25.81 4.73
C TYR A 536 -3.23 -26.91 3.91
N THR A 537 -4.35 -26.55 3.29
CA THR A 537 -4.91 -27.24 2.13
C THR A 537 -5.17 -26.20 1.05
N PHE A 538 -5.40 -26.63 -0.20
CA PHE A 538 -5.77 -25.68 -1.25
C PHE A 538 -7.11 -24.97 -0.95
N ALA A 539 -8.05 -25.65 -0.29
CA ALA A 539 -9.34 -25.07 0.09
C ALA A 539 -9.25 -24.15 1.32
N ASP A 540 -8.28 -24.37 2.20
CA ASP A 540 -8.10 -23.65 3.46
C ASP A 540 -6.79 -22.83 3.42
N ALA A 541 -6.59 -22.06 2.35
CA ALA A 541 -5.30 -21.43 2.07
C ALA A 541 -4.92 -20.35 3.10
N GLY A 542 -5.90 -19.58 3.61
CA GLY A 542 -5.71 -18.66 4.72
C GLY A 542 -4.75 -17.50 4.48
N TYR A 543 -4.58 -17.04 3.24
CA TYR A 543 -3.52 -16.09 2.88
C TYR A 543 -3.93 -14.62 2.92
N VAL A 544 -2.95 -13.74 3.06
CA VAL A 544 -3.08 -12.30 2.89
C VAL A 544 -2.07 -11.84 1.83
N ASP A 545 -2.55 -11.38 0.69
CA ASP A 545 -1.71 -11.00 -0.45
C ASP A 545 -1.94 -9.54 -0.88
N LYS A 546 -0.84 -8.86 -1.19
CA LYS A 546 -0.81 -7.55 -1.86
C LYS A 546 -1.64 -6.49 -1.10
N VAL A 547 -1.74 -6.63 0.23
CA VAL A 547 -2.46 -5.69 1.11
C VAL A 547 -1.52 -4.58 1.54
N VAL A 548 -1.95 -3.34 1.34
CA VAL A 548 -1.17 -2.16 1.72
C VAL A 548 -1.91 -1.39 2.80
N PHE A 549 -1.24 -1.24 3.94
CA PHE A 549 -1.62 -0.39 5.05
C PHE A 549 -0.88 0.95 4.89
N TYR A 550 -1.62 2.02 4.64
CA TYR A 550 -1.07 3.34 4.36
C TYR A 550 -1.50 4.35 5.42
N ASN A 551 -0.56 5.10 5.99
CA ASN A 551 -0.83 6.12 7.03
C ASN A 551 -1.54 5.58 8.29
N GLY A 552 -1.44 4.28 8.57
CA GLY A 552 -2.06 3.66 9.75
C GLY A 552 -1.27 3.90 11.04
N GLN A 553 -1.97 4.01 12.16
CA GLN A 553 -1.36 4.12 13.49
C GLN A 553 -1.77 2.94 14.38
N TYR A 554 -0.80 2.28 15.01
CA TYR A 554 -0.97 1.14 15.89
C TYR A 554 -0.45 1.53 17.27
N LEU A 555 -1.37 1.85 18.19
CA LEU A 555 -1.07 2.53 19.43
C LEU A 555 -1.46 1.66 20.63
N ASN A 556 -0.50 1.37 21.49
CA ASN A 556 -0.70 0.69 22.77
C ASN A 556 -1.46 -0.66 22.65
N CYS A 557 -1.23 -1.39 21.56
CA CYS A 557 -1.74 -2.75 21.38
C CYS A 557 -0.83 -3.77 22.09
N GLY A 558 -1.37 -4.94 22.38
CA GLY A 558 -0.54 -6.11 22.71
C GLY A 558 0.37 -6.43 21.51
N THR A 559 -0.24 -6.94 20.44
CA THR A 559 0.41 -7.12 19.14
C THR A 559 -0.25 -6.19 18.13
N ALA A 560 0.51 -5.34 17.43
CA ALA A 560 -0.08 -4.49 16.40
C ALA A 560 -0.57 -5.29 15.19
N VAL A 561 0.29 -6.16 14.65
CA VAL A 561 -0.01 -7.02 13.49
C VAL A 561 0.42 -8.46 13.79
N SER A 562 -0.52 -9.40 13.66
CA SER A 562 -0.27 -10.84 13.69
C SER A 562 -0.70 -11.46 12.37
N MET A 563 0.29 -11.89 11.57
CA MET A 563 0.10 -12.48 10.24
C MET A 563 0.90 -13.77 10.12
N LYS A 564 0.35 -14.85 10.68
CA LYS A 564 1.02 -16.15 10.79
C LYS A 564 0.48 -17.12 9.77
N ALA A 565 0.96 -17.00 8.55
CA ALA A 565 0.44 -17.71 7.40
C ALA A 565 0.80 -19.21 7.41
N THR A 566 -0.10 -20.05 6.90
CA THR A 566 0.16 -21.47 6.61
C THR A 566 0.43 -21.71 5.12
N ARG A 567 -0.27 -21.02 4.21
CA ARG A 567 0.23 -20.69 2.87
C ARG A 567 0.90 -19.33 2.93
N ALA A 568 2.05 -19.16 2.29
CA ALA A 568 2.81 -17.92 2.42
C ALA A 568 2.00 -16.70 1.95
N ASP A 569 1.89 -15.67 2.78
CA ASP A 569 1.40 -14.34 2.39
C ASP A 569 2.38 -13.69 1.40
N ASN A 570 1.94 -12.76 0.56
CA ASN A 570 2.80 -12.15 -0.47
C ASN A 570 2.66 -10.63 -0.57
N LEU A 571 3.79 -9.92 -0.60
CA LEU A 571 3.90 -8.49 -0.94
C LEU A 571 2.97 -7.57 -0.11
N ASN A 572 2.84 -7.84 1.19
CA ASN A 572 2.13 -6.95 2.10
C ASN A 572 3.03 -5.77 2.51
N ALA A 573 2.46 -4.57 2.59
CA ALA A 573 3.24 -3.38 2.91
C ALA A 573 2.58 -2.48 3.96
N TRP A 574 3.39 -1.99 4.89
CA TRP A 574 3.09 -0.91 5.81
C TRP A 574 3.87 0.32 5.40
N ILE A 575 3.17 1.34 4.92
CA ILE A 575 3.79 2.53 4.32
C ILE A 575 3.34 3.73 5.11
N ASN A 576 4.31 4.52 5.57
CA ASN A 576 4.05 5.70 6.40
C ASN A 576 3.21 5.35 7.65
N CYS A 577 3.51 4.23 8.32
CA CYS A 577 2.79 3.80 9.52
C CYS A 577 3.56 4.10 10.81
N LYS A 578 2.81 4.24 11.92
CA LYS A 578 3.37 4.40 13.27
C LYS A 578 3.02 3.19 14.14
N PHE A 579 4.04 2.61 14.77
CA PHE A 579 3.90 1.56 15.78
C PHE A 579 4.43 2.07 17.11
N ASP A 580 3.54 2.37 18.06
CA ASP A 580 3.89 3.09 19.27
C ASP A 580 3.34 2.44 20.53
N ALA A 581 4.20 2.27 21.53
CA ALA A 581 3.87 1.71 22.84
C ALA A 581 3.23 0.30 22.79
N ASN A 582 3.42 -0.44 21.70
CA ASN A 582 2.93 -1.82 21.63
C ASN A 582 3.85 -2.75 22.43
N THR A 583 3.34 -3.93 22.80
CA THR A 583 4.23 -4.99 23.30
C THR A 583 5.03 -5.59 22.15
N LEU A 584 4.39 -5.80 21.00
CA LEU A 584 4.98 -6.30 19.76
C LEU A 584 4.39 -5.56 18.55
N ALA A 585 5.23 -5.13 17.60
CA ALA A 585 4.74 -4.53 16.36
C ALA A 585 4.33 -5.61 15.35
N PHE A 586 5.21 -6.58 15.13
CA PHE A 586 5.02 -7.62 14.12
C PHE A 586 5.24 -9.02 14.69
N ASP A 587 4.20 -9.84 14.60
CA ASP A 587 4.27 -11.29 14.72
C ASP A 587 3.92 -11.93 13.38
N ILE A 588 4.91 -12.08 12.50
CA ILE A 588 4.68 -12.50 11.11
C ILE A 588 5.43 -13.79 10.81
N SER A 589 4.81 -14.74 10.13
CA SER A 589 5.46 -16.00 9.70
C SER A 589 4.94 -16.42 8.34
N GLY A 590 5.79 -17.04 7.51
CA GLY A 590 5.37 -17.48 6.17
C GLY A 590 4.96 -16.29 5.30
N ASN A 591 5.83 -15.30 5.14
CA ASN A 591 5.53 -14.10 4.38
C ASN A 591 6.63 -13.89 3.33
N ASN A 592 6.23 -13.79 2.07
CA ASN A 592 7.07 -13.39 0.94
C ASN A 592 7.04 -11.87 0.83
N PHE A 593 8.20 -11.24 0.89
CA PHE A 593 8.36 -9.79 0.71
C PHE A 593 7.44 -8.90 1.57
N PRO A 594 7.32 -9.12 2.90
CA PRO A 594 6.66 -8.15 3.76
C PRO A 594 7.54 -6.90 3.88
N ILE A 595 6.93 -5.71 3.74
CA ILE A 595 7.64 -4.42 3.66
C ILE A 595 7.11 -3.45 4.72
N ALA A 596 7.98 -2.88 5.55
CA ALA A 596 7.71 -1.64 6.27
C ALA A 596 8.55 -0.51 5.67
N ALA A 597 7.89 0.52 5.15
CA ALA A 597 8.52 1.64 4.46
C ALA A 597 8.14 2.96 5.11
N ASN A 598 9.14 3.78 5.41
CA ASN A 598 8.97 5.10 6.01
C ASN A 598 8.17 5.07 7.33
N CYS A 599 8.34 4.00 8.13
CA CYS A 599 7.60 3.77 9.38
C CYS A 599 8.39 4.18 10.64
N ASP A 600 7.68 4.55 11.71
CA ASP A 600 8.24 4.82 13.04
C ASP A 600 7.88 3.70 14.03
N PHE A 601 8.87 3.24 14.80
CA PHE A 601 8.73 2.26 15.88
C PHE A 601 9.21 2.87 17.20
N THR A 602 8.28 3.16 18.09
CA THR A 602 8.57 3.95 19.30
C THR A 602 7.99 3.36 20.57
N ASN A 603 8.67 3.59 21.70
CA ASN A 603 8.17 3.31 23.04
C ASN A 603 7.79 1.83 23.30
N HIS A 604 8.31 0.88 22.53
CA HIS A 604 8.07 -0.55 22.75
C HIS A 604 8.79 -1.07 23.99
N LYS A 605 8.12 -1.90 24.78
CA LYS A 605 8.63 -2.47 26.06
C LYS A 605 8.60 -4.00 26.15
N GLY A 606 8.11 -4.69 25.12
CA GLY A 606 8.11 -6.15 25.08
C GLY A 606 9.50 -6.75 24.90
N ALA A 607 9.58 -8.07 24.77
CA ALA A 607 10.86 -8.73 24.54
C ALA A 607 11.50 -8.34 23.20
N ASN A 608 10.67 -8.15 22.17
CA ASN A 608 11.06 -7.74 20.82
C ASN A 608 9.99 -6.89 20.15
N ILE A 609 10.38 -6.18 19.08
CA ILE A 609 9.49 -5.36 18.26
C ILE A 609 9.01 -6.15 17.03
N ILE A 610 9.87 -6.99 16.45
CA ILE A 610 9.59 -7.80 15.26
C ILE A 610 9.96 -9.26 15.54
N ARG A 611 9.11 -10.20 15.13
CA ARG A 611 9.29 -11.64 15.39
C ARG A 611 8.96 -12.55 14.20
N ASP A 612 9.62 -13.71 14.21
CA ASP A 612 9.42 -14.93 13.39
C ASP A 612 9.96 -14.85 11.95
N SER A 613 9.32 -14.15 11.01
CA SER A 613 9.74 -14.07 9.59
C SER A 613 10.65 -12.86 9.30
N PRO A 614 11.50 -12.92 8.24
CA PRO A 614 12.18 -11.73 7.75
C PRO A 614 11.20 -10.61 7.35
N LEU A 615 11.56 -9.37 7.68
CA LEU A 615 10.87 -8.15 7.29
C LEU A 615 11.83 -7.23 6.54
N ALA A 616 11.38 -6.64 5.44
CA ALA A 616 12.10 -5.59 4.74
C ALA A 616 11.75 -4.22 5.33
N LEU A 617 12.77 -3.45 5.70
CA LEU A 617 12.68 -2.17 6.39
C LEU A 617 13.37 -1.11 5.53
N TYR A 618 12.60 -0.11 5.07
CA TYR A 618 13.10 0.95 4.20
C TYR A 618 12.85 2.31 4.80
N ASN A 619 13.92 3.07 5.07
CA ASN A 619 13.84 4.39 5.68
C ASN A 619 13.04 4.37 7.00
N CYS A 620 13.19 3.34 7.84
CA CYS A 620 12.46 3.21 9.11
C CYS A 620 13.26 3.78 10.30
N ASN A 621 12.56 4.28 11.32
CA ASN A 621 13.19 4.74 12.54
C ASN A 621 12.74 3.91 13.75
N PHE A 622 13.69 3.61 14.63
CA PHE A 622 13.48 2.99 15.93
C PHE A 622 14.12 3.88 16.99
N TYR A 623 13.31 4.41 17.90
CA TYR A 623 13.78 5.26 18.98
C TYR A 623 12.87 5.23 20.20
N ASN A 624 13.43 5.52 21.37
CA ASN A 624 12.78 5.48 22.67
C ASN A 624 12.22 4.09 23.02
N ASN A 625 12.77 3.02 22.45
CA ASN A 625 12.39 1.66 22.81
C ASN A 625 13.18 1.18 24.02
N ALA A 626 12.62 0.20 24.73
CA ALA A 626 13.21 -0.41 25.92
C ALA A 626 12.90 -1.91 25.97
N THR A 627 13.17 -2.63 24.88
CA THR A 627 12.92 -4.07 24.81
C THR A 627 13.88 -4.85 25.70
N THR A 628 13.40 -5.95 26.29
CA THR A 628 14.20 -6.75 27.23
C THR A 628 15.16 -7.75 26.58
N ASP A 629 15.02 -8.06 25.29
CA ASP A 629 15.92 -8.97 24.55
C ASP A 629 16.57 -8.26 23.35
N ALA A 630 15.81 -7.97 22.29
CA ALA A 630 16.33 -7.35 21.07
C ALA A 630 15.24 -6.69 20.23
N ILE A 631 15.62 -5.88 19.25
CA ILE A 631 14.64 -5.29 18.30
C ILE A 631 13.98 -6.40 17.45
N ILE A 632 14.77 -7.33 16.91
CA ILE A 632 14.35 -8.35 15.94
C ILE A 632 14.66 -9.76 16.46
N ARG A 633 13.64 -10.62 16.47
CA ARG A 633 13.74 -12.07 16.71
C ARG A 633 13.15 -12.83 15.50
N ALA A 634 13.86 -12.82 14.38
CA ALA A 634 13.41 -13.40 13.11
C ALA A 634 14.54 -14.13 12.36
N GLN A 635 14.21 -14.93 11.35
CA GLN A 635 15.17 -15.65 10.49
C GLN A 635 16.07 -14.73 9.65
N GLY A 636 15.75 -13.45 9.57
CA GLY A 636 16.57 -12.47 8.88
C GLY A 636 15.96 -11.08 8.90
N SER A 637 16.61 -10.15 8.22
CA SER A 637 16.10 -8.78 8.02
C SER A 637 16.76 -8.15 6.80
N PHE A 638 16.02 -7.29 6.11
CA PHE A 638 16.54 -6.42 5.08
C PHE A 638 16.37 -4.98 5.56
N MET A 639 17.44 -4.21 5.65
CA MET A 639 17.42 -2.82 6.10
C MET A 639 18.14 -1.93 5.09
N GLU A 640 17.47 -0.88 4.60
CA GLU A 640 18.10 0.18 3.81
C GLU A 640 17.66 1.55 4.33
N GLY A 641 18.61 2.45 4.57
CA GLY A 641 18.33 3.81 5.00
C GLY A 641 17.70 3.93 6.40
N CYS A 642 17.81 2.91 7.26
CA CYS A 642 17.12 2.88 8.55
C CYS A 642 17.96 3.54 9.66
N ASN A 643 17.27 4.08 10.67
CA ASN A 643 17.88 4.63 11.89
C ASN A 643 17.40 3.85 13.12
N LEU A 644 18.26 3.00 13.67
CA LEU A 644 18.03 2.30 14.93
C LEU A 644 18.82 3.01 16.02
N LEU A 645 18.18 3.97 16.70
CA LEU A 645 18.84 4.93 17.57
C LEU A 645 18.91 4.48 19.04
N ASP A 646 18.21 3.40 19.38
CA ASP A 646 18.24 2.81 20.71
C ASP A 646 19.49 1.96 20.94
N ASN A 647 20.05 2.01 22.15
CA ASN A 647 21.19 1.16 22.53
C ASN A 647 20.70 -0.23 22.99
N ILE A 648 20.08 -0.96 22.07
CA ILE A 648 19.48 -2.27 22.28
C ILE A 648 20.06 -3.24 21.26
N PRO A 649 20.36 -4.51 21.62
CA PRO A 649 20.74 -5.52 20.63
C PRO A 649 19.75 -5.56 19.45
N VAL A 650 20.24 -5.56 18.22
CA VAL A 650 19.35 -5.59 17.05
C VAL A 650 18.75 -6.98 16.88
N PHE A 651 19.55 -8.02 17.12
CA PHE A 651 19.16 -9.42 16.91
C PHE A 651 19.17 -10.21 18.21
N SER A 652 18.08 -10.94 18.48
CA SER A 652 17.92 -11.76 19.69
C SER A 652 19.04 -12.79 19.83
N SER A 653 19.61 -12.96 21.02
CA SER A 653 20.64 -13.98 21.28
C SER A 653 20.07 -15.38 21.55
N THR A 654 18.75 -15.49 21.76
CA THR A 654 18.08 -16.72 22.25
C THR A 654 17.66 -17.71 21.17
N VAL A 655 18.06 -17.47 19.93
CA VAL A 655 17.56 -18.19 18.75
C VAL A 655 18.62 -19.16 18.18
N HIS A 656 18.26 -20.41 17.93
CA HIS A 656 19.19 -21.45 17.47
C HIS A 656 19.29 -21.60 15.94
N TYR A 657 18.34 -21.05 15.18
CA TYR A 657 18.37 -21.12 13.71
C TYR A 657 19.33 -20.08 13.10
N LEU A 658 19.73 -20.33 11.85
CA LEU A 658 20.54 -19.42 11.04
C LEU A 658 19.81 -18.08 10.82
N MET A 659 20.48 -16.97 11.09
CA MET A 659 19.95 -15.63 10.78
C MET A 659 20.68 -14.99 9.60
N SER A 660 19.93 -14.41 8.66
CA SER A 660 20.47 -13.73 7.48
C SER A 660 20.13 -12.24 7.50
N ASN A 661 21.12 -11.37 7.72
CA ASN A 661 20.88 -9.94 7.95
C ASN A 661 21.60 -9.07 6.93
N TYR A 662 20.84 -8.25 6.21
CA TYR A 662 21.36 -7.37 5.17
C TYR A 662 21.11 -5.92 5.56
N ILE A 663 22.18 -5.16 5.77
CA ILE A 663 22.12 -3.80 6.33
C ILE A 663 22.87 -2.84 5.40
N LEU A 664 22.12 -1.99 4.72
CA LEU A 664 22.63 -1.02 3.76
C LEU A 664 22.31 0.40 4.26
N ASN A 665 23.26 1.33 4.09
CA ASN A 665 23.01 2.76 4.24
C ASN A 665 22.32 3.17 5.56
N SER A 666 22.52 2.42 6.64
CA SER A 666 21.74 2.56 7.87
C SER A 666 22.63 3.04 9.03
N THR A 667 22.02 3.70 10.00
CA THR A 667 22.66 4.06 11.27
C THR A 667 22.08 3.20 12.38
N ILE A 668 22.93 2.44 13.06
CA ILE A 668 22.52 1.50 14.11
C ILE A 668 23.39 1.69 15.34
N LYS A 669 22.76 2.04 16.46
CA LYS A 669 23.43 2.23 17.74
C LYS A 669 23.70 0.89 18.45
N GLY A 670 22.70 0.01 18.43
CA GLY A 670 22.73 -1.32 19.02
C GLY A 670 23.75 -2.29 18.42
N ASN A 671 24.03 -3.38 19.13
CA ASN A 671 24.90 -4.45 18.63
C ASN A 671 24.19 -5.25 17.51
N VAL A 672 24.86 -5.40 16.36
CA VAL A 672 24.38 -6.20 15.22
C VAL A 672 25.01 -7.60 15.14
N THR A 673 25.95 -7.92 16.03
CA THR A 673 26.49 -9.27 16.17
C THR A 673 25.79 -10.03 17.28
N ARG A 674 25.71 -11.35 17.13
CA ARG A 674 25.17 -12.25 18.13
C ARG A 674 26.32 -13.03 18.80
N THR A 675 26.14 -13.37 20.07
CA THR A 675 27.07 -14.21 20.84
C THR A 675 26.75 -15.70 20.76
N TYR A 676 25.58 -16.06 20.22
CA TYR A 676 25.07 -17.42 20.16
C TYR A 676 24.25 -17.64 18.88
N GLY A 677 24.32 -18.85 18.29
CA GLY A 677 23.75 -19.18 16.98
C GLY A 677 24.67 -18.82 15.80
N ILE A 678 24.26 -19.15 14.57
CA ILE A 678 24.99 -18.82 13.33
C ILE A 678 24.30 -17.64 12.65
N SER A 679 25.08 -16.62 12.27
CA SER A 679 24.61 -15.50 11.48
C SER A 679 25.42 -15.34 10.20
N GLN A 680 24.73 -14.97 9.13
CA GLN A 680 25.31 -14.52 7.89
C GLN A 680 24.73 -13.15 7.52
N GLY A 681 25.45 -12.37 6.74
CA GLY A 681 24.95 -11.05 6.38
C GLY A 681 25.88 -10.24 5.51
N VAL A 682 25.34 -9.14 4.99
CA VAL A 682 26.10 -8.18 4.20
C VAL A 682 25.83 -6.79 4.77
N PHE A 683 26.89 -6.13 5.23
CA PHE A 683 26.80 -4.77 5.79
C PHE A 683 27.50 -3.80 4.84
N VAL A 684 26.79 -2.75 4.45
CA VAL A 684 27.20 -1.84 3.38
C VAL A 684 26.94 -0.41 3.79
N ASN A 685 27.96 0.43 3.67
CA ASN A 685 27.85 1.88 3.90
C ASN A 685 27.05 2.23 5.18
N SER A 686 27.24 1.52 6.28
CA SER A 686 26.38 1.63 7.46
C SER A 686 27.17 2.01 8.69
N ASN A 687 26.64 2.93 9.49
CA ASN A 687 27.23 3.37 10.75
C ASN A 687 26.81 2.43 11.90
N LEU A 688 27.67 1.48 12.24
CA LEU A 688 27.44 0.46 13.27
C LEU A 688 28.17 0.82 14.57
N VAL A 689 27.53 1.58 15.45
CA VAL A 689 28.19 2.24 16.59
C VAL A 689 28.76 1.25 17.60
N ALA A 690 27.99 0.21 17.97
CA ALA A 690 28.46 -0.83 18.89
C ALA A 690 29.44 -1.84 18.24
N ASN A 691 29.61 -1.78 16.91
CA ASN A 691 30.48 -2.70 16.16
C ASN A 691 31.45 -1.92 15.24
N PRO A 692 32.37 -1.10 15.78
CA PRO A 692 33.20 -0.18 14.99
C PRO A 692 34.12 -0.90 13.98
N THR A 693 34.47 -2.17 14.21
CA THR A 693 35.25 -2.97 13.26
C THR A 693 34.46 -3.33 12.00
N LEU A 694 33.13 -3.37 12.09
CA LEU A 694 32.21 -3.63 10.98
C LEU A 694 31.72 -2.34 10.30
N ASN A 695 32.08 -1.18 10.87
CA ASN A 695 31.73 0.15 10.37
C ASN A 695 32.56 0.49 9.11
N LYS A 696 32.24 -0.15 7.99
CA LYS A 696 33.00 -0.14 6.73
C LYS A 696 32.05 -0.04 5.53
N LEU A 697 32.62 0.30 4.37
CA LEU A 697 31.84 0.44 3.14
C LEU A 697 31.25 -0.90 2.64
N LEU A 698 31.98 -2.01 2.78
CA LEU A 698 31.47 -3.35 2.46
C LEU A 698 32.09 -4.42 3.37
N VAL A 699 31.23 -5.15 4.08
CA VAL A 699 31.58 -6.29 4.94
C VAL A 699 30.71 -7.48 4.58
N ASN A 700 31.35 -8.64 4.40
CA ASN A 700 30.67 -9.92 4.37
C ASN A 700 30.72 -10.56 5.76
N VAL A 701 29.62 -11.12 6.25
CA VAL A 701 29.60 -11.92 7.47
C VAL A 701 29.22 -13.34 7.08
N LYS A 702 30.15 -14.26 7.28
CA LYS A 702 29.98 -15.68 6.94
C LYS A 702 30.13 -16.51 8.20
N ASP A 703 29.06 -17.16 8.62
CA ASP A 703 29.05 -18.04 9.80
C ASP A 703 29.63 -17.33 11.05
N ASN A 704 29.16 -16.09 11.32
CA ASN A 704 29.65 -15.14 12.34
C ASN A 704 31.05 -14.55 12.12
N VAL A 705 31.77 -14.93 11.06
CA VAL A 705 33.11 -14.42 10.76
C VAL A 705 33.01 -13.24 9.79
N PRO A 706 33.36 -12.00 10.22
CA PRO A 706 33.35 -10.85 9.33
C PRO A 706 34.61 -10.80 8.46
N THR A 707 34.43 -10.52 7.17
CA THR A 707 35.49 -10.18 6.22
C THR A 707 35.25 -8.78 5.69
N VAL A 708 36.17 -7.86 5.97
CA VAL A 708 36.13 -6.49 5.43
C VAL A 708 36.62 -6.51 3.99
N LEU A 709 35.72 -6.26 3.04
CA LEU A 709 36.02 -6.27 1.61
C LEU A 709 36.32 -4.87 1.08
N ILE A 710 35.71 -3.81 1.61
CA ILE A 710 36.11 -2.44 1.28
C ILE A 710 36.28 -1.64 2.57
N ASN A 711 37.53 -1.39 2.94
CA ASN A 711 37.92 -0.70 4.16
C ASN A 711 37.92 0.82 3.98
N ALA A 712 36.75 1.39 3.73
CA ALA A 712 36.51 2.83 3.70
C ALA A 712 35.51 3.22 4.79
N THR A 713 35.64 4.45 5.31
CA THR A 713 34.69 5.02 6.28
C THR A 713 33.31 5.13 5.63
N PRO A 714 32.25 4.61 6.25
CA PRO A 714 30.90 4.74 5.68
C PRO A 714 30.33 6.14 5.88
N ASN A 715 29.42 6.51 4.99
CA ASN A 715 28.61 7.72 5.02
C ASN A 715 27.16 7.32 4.68
N PRO A 716 26.40 6.77 5.65
CA PRO A 716 25.06 6.25 5.40
C PRO A 716 24.07 7.35 5.04
N TYR A 717 23.31 7.15 3.97
CA TYR A 717 22.11 7.92 3.64
C TYR A 717 21.15 7.05 2.82
N PRO A 718 19.82 7.19 3.00
CA PRO A 718 18.85 6.44 2.21
C PRO A 718 19.10 6.59 0.72
N GLN A 719 18.95 5.50 -0.02
CA GLN A 719 19.21 5.44 -1.46
C GLN A 719 18.00 4.97 -2.28
N LEU A 720 16.99 4.36 -1.64
CA LEU A 720 15.79 3.87 -2.31
C LEU A 720 14.63 4.87 -2.24
N LEU A 721 14.24 5.28 -1.03
CA LEU A 721 13.11 6.19 -0.80
C LEU A 721 13.58 7.65 -0.78
N VAL A 722 13.95 8.18 -1.95
CA VAL A 722 14.54 9.52 -2.12
C VAL A 722 13.95 10.31 -3.28
N THR A 723 14.07 11.64 -3.20
CA THR A 723 13.76 12.64 -4.22
C THR A 723 15.08 13.27 -4.71
N GLN A 724 15.29 13.32 -6.03
CA GLN A 724 16.57 13.70 -6.66
C GLN A 724 16.68 15.18 -7.03
#